data_AF-A0A975G0W1-F1
#
_entry.id   AF-A0A975G0W1-F1
#
_cell.length_a   1.000
_cell.length_b   1.000
_cell.length_c   1.000
_cell.angle_alpha   90.00
_cell.angle_beta   90.00
_cell.angle_gamma   90.00
#
_symmetry.space_group_name_H-M   'P 1'
#
loop_
_entity.id
_entity.type
_entity.pdbx_description
1 polymer ?
#
loop_
_entity_poly.entity_id
_entity_poly.type
_entity_poly.pdbx_seq_one_letter_code
_entity_poly.pdbx_strand_id
1 'polypeptide(L)'
;MAVVFVAAGAVYLARGRIAEGLARDWLRQQGVVSGLSIRSLSLTGLSASLRVGPAADPDLTVDRVEVGYALTGPWSGAPLGVRTTSLRLVRPRLRLRWSGGEMRYGALQPLIAQLSKPRPGGGPAPDVTIEQAVLVLVTPDGQDVFRGGGALKKGLLTDLSGSLDPYRAGLAGVRLQGEGGAFELHRTGERMSLTIDLGPVNALAGAARLHAARVKLGGELPFPAKGGAWRGPVRLALTGLGVTADSGDLHASGGVVNLDLDGAGEASPARQVLTGRMLLTGQVAQAQRPGARLNRSLVQIDLTQLAVVRDASGLSLTGEGAGGLSGGVDTAGAQAQVQTGAIRIRGLKLLAQGGRFSRAGTLEGGLAGHAAFAAARAHSLAQRVPVLSDEKPYAAAIERALHGFRFAESRWRAELSDHGVRLALGAPLTVDAGSGARLTLAAAPTTIGAKGIVSAGRIELGGGGLPTMRASLSHAAITSSGFSADLAAESELDALFARGAQVQAKGRLSGHGGQVRFDLDGCAPQRAHRLDFGPNSVDDFAASLCPGDGPLLVASAEGWRARGQLQQAQGAAPSFEARVTGADGAFQAIGRHALEAAEVSVDKAQLADTAKPLRFRDLNLAGRANLAGGVWTGDFAATTHAGHRIGKVDLRQVVASGTGRADIDTGPLAFAPNALQPAELTPQADFARNAQGVATFKGWFAWGPGAPAQSGGELKANGLEFKSPLGAVLGINSDLHFTSLSPLVTQPGQKVNVELVQAATPLSGLSAQFDLDARSVSIDQASGAIAEGRIRLEPMVAPLAAGAPFKGVLVIDHVRIGQVLAASSLADSVKLDAVVDGRIPFTVSSAGLTIQGGELRAVGPGRLSISRKALKDGASAKQAGFAEDLAYQAMGDLAFDTLDASLNTLPGDRLGVLFHIKGRHAPPKPQRATIALSDLLRGQPLAKPLTLPSDTRIDLTLDTSLNFGELVRALQQAWRDSLGQAQEPGGSASVQAEHGPLAVKQEVKP
;
A
#
# COMPACT_ATOMS: atom_id res chain seq x y z
N MET A 1 76.12 98.56 -26.00
CA MET A 1 74.95 98.12 -26.82
C MET A 1 75.24 96.86 -27.63
N ALA A 2 76.20 96.86 -28.57
CA ALA A 2 76.50 95.68 -29.41
C ALA A 2 76.91 94.40 -28.64
N VAL A 3 77.73 94.52 -27.59
CA VAL A 3 78.13 93.36 -26.75
C VAL A 3 76.95 92.77 -25.98
N VAL A 4 75.98 93.60 -25.56
CA VAL A 4 74.75 93.12 -24.90
C VAL A 4 73.83 92.45 -25.90
N PHE A 5 73.75 92.91 -27.15
CA PHE A 5 73.00 92.26 -28.22
C PHE A 5 73.63 90.94 -28.69
N VAL A 6 74.96 90.84 -28.73
CA VAL A 6 75.68 89.59 -29.05
C VAL A 6 75.59 88.60 -27.89
N ALA A 7 75.71 89.05 -26.64
CA ALA A 7 75.49 88.20 -25.46
C ALA A 7 74.03 87.75 -25.34
N ALA A 8 73.07 88.65 -25.56
CA ALA A 8 71.64 88.31 -25.62
C ALA A 8 71.33 87.38 -26.80
N GLY A 9 71.98 87.58 -27.96
CA GLY A 9 71.88 86.71 -29.13
C GLY A 9 72.47 85.32 -28.89
N ALA A 10 73.62 85.22 -28.22
CA ALA A 10 74.26 83.95 -27.85
C ALA A 10 73.46 83.21 -26.76
N VAL A 11 72.96 83.91 -25.75
CA VAL A 11 72.03 83.36 -24.74
C VAL A 11 70.72 82.93 -25.40
N TYR A 12 70.22 83.69 -26.38
CA TYR A 12 69.04 83.32 -27.15
C TYR A 12 69.31 82.10 -28.04
N LEU A 13 70.47 81.95 -28.68
CA LEU A 13 70.80 80.77 -29.48
C LEU A 13 71.07 79.53 -28.62
N ALA A 14 71.70 79.69 -27.44
CA ALA A 14 71.97 78.63 -26.47
C ALA A 14 70.80 78.36 -25.51
N ARG A 15 69.69 79.10 -25.63
CA ARG A 15 68.54 79.09 -24.70
C ARG A 15 68.00 77.69 -24.42
N GLY A 16 68.00 76.81 -25.43
CA GLY A 16 67.57 75.42 -25.29
C GLY A 16 68.48 74.63 -24.34
N ARG A 17 69.81 74.71 -24.51
CA ARG A 17 70.76 73.96 -23.66
C ARG A 17 70.80 74.49 -22.22
N ILE A 18 70.67 75.81 -22.03
CA ILE A 18 70.62 76.43 -20.69
C ILE A 18 69.33 76.04 -19.97
N ALA A 19 68.18 76.15 -20.64
CA ALA A 19 66.90 75.75 -20.07
C ALA A 19 66.85 74.24 -19.74
N GLU A 20 67.47 73.40 -20.56
CA GLU A 20 67.55 71.96 -20.33
C GLU A 20 68.43 71.61 -19.11
N GLY A 21 69.53 72.34 -18.90
CA GLY A 21 70.38 72.22 -17.71
C GLY A 21 69.65 72.62 -16.43
N LEU A 22 69.04 73.81 -16.41
CA LEU A 22 68.27 74.33 -15.27
C LEU A 22 67.08 73.44 -14.91
N ALA A 23 66.34 72.94 -15.90
CA ALA A 23 65.23 72.03 -15.66
C ALA A 23 65.69 70.66 -15.13
N ARG A 24 66.82 70.14 -15.63
CA ARG A 24 67.45 68.92 -15.09
C ARG A 24 67.98 69.10 -13.67
N ASP A 25 68.51 70.26 -13.32
CA ASP A 25 68.94 70.59 -11.96
C ASP A 25 67.75 70.72 -11.02
N TRP A 26 66.67 71.40 -11.44
CA TRP A 26 65.44 71.52 -10.65
C TRP A 26 64.81 70.15 -10.37
N LEU A 27 64.68 69.28 -11.38
CA LEU A 27 64.15 67.92 -11.18
C LEU A 27 65.04 67.08 -10.24
N ARG A 28 66.36 67.23 -10.31
CA ARG A 28 67.30 66.60 -9.37
C ARG A 28 67.14 67.13 -7.94
N GLN A 29 66.94 68.45 -7.76
CA GLN A 29 66.66 69.06 -6.45
C GLN A 29 65.34 68.54 -5.85
N GLN A 30 64.37 68.17 -6.68
CA GLN A 30 63.12 67.52 -6.24
C GLN A 30 63.26 66.00 -6.00
N GLY A 31 64.48 65.44 -6.09
CA GLY A 31 64.75 64.02 -5.85
C GLY A 31 64.34 63.09 -6.99
N VAL A 32 64.15 63.61 -8.21
CA VAL A 32 63.62 62.86 -9.35
C VAL A 32 64.71 62.62 -10.40
N VAL A 33 65.09 61.34 -10.61
CA VAL A 33 65.97 60.94 -11.72
C VAL A 33 65.21 61.14 -13.04
N SER A 34 65.72 61.99 -13.93
CA SER A 34 65.01 62.33 -15.17
C SER A 34 65.96 62.64 -16.33
N GLY A 35 65.51 62.37 -17.56
CA GLY A 35 66.12 62.82 -18.80
C GLY A 35 65.17 63.77 -19.52
N LEU A 36 65.62 64.99 -19.80
CA LEU A 36 64.86 66.00 -20.53
C LEU A 36 65.66 66.41 -21.77
N SER A 37 65.04 66.41 -22.95
CA SER A 37 65.63 66.94 -24.18
C SER A 37 64.68 67.97 -24.78
N ILE A 38 65.12 69.22 -24.91
CA ILE A 38 64.28 70.31 -25.45
C ILE A 38 64.37 70.30 -26.98
N ARG A 39 63.22 70.19 -27.66
CA ARG A 39 63.11 70.23 -29.14
C ARG A 39 62.99 71.66 -29.66
N SER A 40 62.20 72.51 -29.00
CA SER A 40 62.02 73.92 -29.36
C SER A 40 61.64 74.76 -28.15
N LEU A 41 62.09 76.03 -28.12
CA LEU A 41 61.80 77.01 -27.06
C LEU A 41 61.50 78.37 -27.69
N SER A 42 60.31 78.92 -27.43
CA SER A 42 59.83 80.23 -27.89
C SER A 42 59.52 81.17 -26.72
N LEU A 43 59.00 82.38 -26.98
CA LEU A 43 58.58 83.30 -25.91
C LEU A 43 57.29 82.88 -25.20
N THR A 44 56.50 81.99 -25.82
CA THR A 44 55.16 81.61 -25.35
C THR A 44 54.98 80.10 -25.16
N GLY A 45 56.00 79.29 -25.49
CA GLY A 45 55.92 77.85 -25.28
C GLY A 45 57.24 77.08 -25.41
N LEU A 46 57.21 75.85 -24.92
CA LEU A 46 58.31 74.88 -24.87
C LEU A 46 57.84 73.54 -25.43
N SER A 47 58.65 72.89 -26.27
CA SER A 47 58.46 71.49 -26.67
C SER A 47 59.67 70.64 -26.25
N ALA A 48 59.44 69.54 -25.54
CA ALA A 48 60.50 68.67 -25.03
C ALA A 48 60.07 67.20 -24.99
N SER A 49 61.02 66.26 -24.94
CA SER A 49 60.76 64.87 -24.54
C SER A 49 61.22 64.66 -23.09
N LEU A 50 60.42 63.93 -22.31
CA LEU A 50 60.64 63.74 -20.87
C LEU A 50 60.71 62.25 -20.53
N ARG A 51 61.71 61.85 -19.74
CA ARG A 51 61.82 60.54 -19.08
C ARG A 51 61.99 60.77 -17.59
N VAL A 52 61.25 60.06 -16.77
CA VAL A 52 61.34 60.04 -15.30
C VAL A 52 61.54 58.61 -14.84
N GLY A 53 62.52 58.40 -13.97
CA GLY A 53 62.95 57.09 -13.47
C GLY A 53 64.25 56.57 -14.11
N PRO A 54 64.66 55.34 -13.75
CA PRO A 54 65.85 54.67 -14.30
C PRO A 54 65.82 54.56 -15.84
N ALA A 55 66.99 54.50 -16.48
CA ALA A 55 67.06 54.40 -17.95
C ALA A 55 66.60 53.03 -18.49
N ALA A 56 66.77 51.96 -17.70
CA ALA A 56 66.40 50.60 -18.07
C ALA A 56 64.91 50.28 -17.87
N ASP A 57 64.24 50.92 -16.90
CA ASP A 57 62.81 50.74 -16.60
C ASP A 57 62.22 52.08 -16.12
N PRO A 58 61.85 52.98 -17.03
CA PRO A 58 61.35 54.31 -16.66
C PRO A 58 59.91 54.27 -16.15
N ASP A 59 59.62 55.02 -15.08
CA ASP A 59 58.28 55.14 -14.48
C ASP A 59 57.35 56.03 -15.32
N LEU A 60 57.90 57.04 -16.02
CA LEU A 60 57.17 57.86 -16.98
C LEU A 60 58.07 58.23 -18.17
N THR A 61 57.55 58.07 -19.37
CA THR A 61 58.14 58.60 -20.60
C THR A 61 57.09 59.40 -21.36
N VAL A 62 57.49 60.52 -21.95
CA VAL A 62 56.61 61.34 -22.79
C VAL A 62 57.40 61.74 -24.04
N ASP A 63 56.96 61.28 -25.19
CA ASP A 63 57.65 61.49 -26.47
C ASP A 63 57.69 62.97 -26.86
N ARG A 64 56.60 63.68 -26.57
CA ARG A 64 56.48 65.13 -26.79
C ARG A 64 55.57 65.76 -25.73
N VAL A 65 56.17 66.63 -24.92
CA VAL A 65 55.55 67.55 -23.97
C VAL A 65 55.54 68.92 -24.60
N GLU A 66 54.38 69.54 -24.76
CA GLU A 66 54.23 70.93 -25.19
C GLU A 66 53.69 71.73 -24.00
N VAL A 67 54.44 72.72 -23.54
CA VAL A 67 54.07 73.59 -22.43
C VAL A 67 53.80 74.98 -22.99
N GLY A 68 52.56 75.45 -22.92
CA GLY A 68 52.22 76.85 -23.13
C GLY A 68 52.43 77.63 -21.83
N TYR A 69 53.09 78.79 -21.91
CA TYR A 69 53.27 79.66 -20.75
C TYR A 69 53.15 81.13 -21.11
N ALA A 70 52.73 81.92 -20.12
CA ALA A 70 52.72 83.37 -20.17
C ALA A 70 53.79 83.93 -19.22
N LEU A 71 54.54 84.92 -19.69
CA LEU A 71 55.49 85.65 -18.84
C LEU A 71 54.72 86.61 -17.94
N THR A 72 54.88 86.48 -16.63
CA THR A 72 54.35 87.41 -15.63
C THR A 72 55.41 88.44 -15.29
N GLY A 73 54.97 89.65 -15.02
CA GLY A 73 55.84 90.73 -14.54
C GLY A 73 55.02 91.88 -13.97
N PRO A 74 55.66 93.00 -13.60
CA PRO A 74 54.98 94.15 -13.00
C PRO A 74 53.80 94.66 -13.84
N TRP A 75 53.88 94.51 -15.17
CA TRP A 75 52.83 94.83 -16.14
C TRP A 75 51.54 94.00 -15.98
N SER A 76 51.61 92.84 -15.33
CA SER A 76 50.47 91.95 -15.05
C SER A 76 50.10 91.90 -13.57
N GLY A 77 50.65 92.80 -12.73
CA GLY A 77 50.39 92.84 -11.29
C GLY A 77 50.99 91.67 -10.49
N ALA A 78 52.01 90.99 -11.02
CA ALA A 78 52.64 89.82 -10.43
C ALA A 78 54.18 89.92 -10.50
N PRO A 79 54.93 89.25 -9.61
CA PRO A 79 56.39 89.18 -9.73
C PRO A 79 56.82 88.58 -11.07
N LEU A 80 58.01 88.98 -11.54
CA LEU A 80 58.65 88.43 -12.74
C LEU A 80 58.69 86.90 -12.63
N GLY A 81 58.05 86.21 -13.57
CA GLY A 81 57.86 84.77 -13.49
C GLY A 81 57.29 84.16 -14.76
N VAL A 82 57.15 82.83 -14.75
CA VAL A 82 56.57 82.05 -15.84
C VAL A 82 55.33 81.34 -15.32
N ARG A 83 54.17 81.64 -15.91
CA ARG A 83 52.90 80.98 -15.57
C ARG A 83 52.51 80.01 -16.66
N THR A 84 52.43 78.72 -16.33
CA THR A 84 51.95 77.69 -17.26
C THR A 84 50.46 77.87 -17.53
N THR A 85 50.08 77.94 -18.80
CA THR A 85 48.69 78.10 -19.25
C THR A 85 48.13 76.79 -19.81
N SER A 86 48.92 76.04 -20.57
CA SER A 86 48.51 74.74 -21.14
C SER A 86 49.65 73.73 -21.12
N LEU A 87 49.31 72.44 -21.05
CA LEU A 87 50.23 71.31 -21.07
C LEU A 87 49.66 70.23 -21.98
N ARG A 88 50.31 69.91 -23.09
CA ARG A 88 49.92 68.82 -23.98
C ARG A 88 50.96 67.70 -23.93
N LEU A 89 50.51 66.50 -23.57
CA LEU A 89 51.33 65.29 -23.46
C LEU A 89 50.96 64.33 -24.59
N VAL A 90 51.88 64.09 -25.51
CA VAL A 90 51.68 63.19 -26.65
C VAL A 90 52.46 61.90 -26.42
N ARG A 91 51.75 60.78 -26.49
CA ARG A 91 52.24 59.42 -26.19
C ARG A 91 52.94 59.28 -24.83
N PRO A 92 52.32 59.72 -23.71
CA PRO A 92 52.89 59.48 -22.41
C PRO A 92 52.72 58.00 -22.00
N ARG A 93 53.81 57.33 -21.65
CA ARG A 93 53.78 56.00 -21.06
C ARG A 93 54.10 56.07 -19.57
N LEU A 94 53.13 55.73 -18.74
CA LEU A 94 53.17 55.80 -17.28
C LEU A 94 53.08 54.40 -16.68
N ARG A 95 53.92 54.08 -15.70
CA ARG A 95 53.89 52.82 -14.96
C ARG A 95 53.55 53.09 -13.49
N LEU A 96 52.47 52.47 -13.01
CA LEU A 96 51.98 52.59 -11.64
C LEU A 96 51.91 51.23 -10.96
N ARG A 97 52.04 51.17 -9.63
CA ARG A 97 51.86 49.93 -8.86
C ARG A 97 50.75 50.11 -7.83
N TRP A 98 49.80 49.19 -7.80
CA TRP A 98 48.74 49.11 -6.82
C TRP A 98 49.04 47.99 -5.82
N SER A 99 49.16 48.30 -4.52
CA SER A 99 49.41 47.31 -3.47
C SER A 99 48.83 47.77 -2.14
N GLY A 100 48.11 46.90 -1.44
CA GLY A 100 47.60 47.19 -0.09
C GLY A 100 46.53 48.30 -0.01
N GLY A 101 45.83 48.58 -1.11
CA GLY A 101 44.83 49.66 -1.17
C GLY A 101 45.41 51.04 -1.52
N GLU A 102 46.71 51.14 -1.77
CA GLU A 102 47.39 52.39 -2.12
C GLU A 102 48.02 52.35 -3.51
N MET A 103 47.98 53.52 -4.18
CA MET A 103 48.69 53.75 -5.44
C MET A 103 50.10 54.24 -5.20
N ARG A 104 51.08 53.52 -5.75
CA ARG A 104 52.49 53.87 -5.75
C ARG A 104 52.90 54.36 -7.12
N TYR A 105 53.47 55.55 -7.16
CA TYR A 105 53.81 56.27 -8.40
C TYR A 105 55.32 56.23 -8.73
N GLY A 106 56.10 55.37 -8.06
CA GLY A 106 57.54 55.24 -8.29
C GLY A 106 58.29 56.56 -8.10
N ALA A 107 59.19 56.89 -9.03
CA ALA A 107 59.95 58.15 -9.02
C ALA A 107 59.09 59.42 -9.12
N LEU A 108 57.79 59.31 -9.43
CA LEU A 108 56.86 60.45 -9.46
C LEU A 108 56.24 60.78 -8.09
N GLN A 109 56.41 59.93 -7.08
CA GLN A 109 55.81 60.12 -5.75
C GLN A 109 56.07 61.52 -5.15
N PRO A 110 57.30 62.08 -5.19
CA PRO A 110 57.58 63.42 -4.66
C PRO A 110 56.84 64.53 -5.43
N LEU A 111 56.73 64.40 -6.76
CA LEU A 111 56.05 65.37 -7.61
C LEU A 111 54.54 65.38 -7.36
N ILE A 112 53.95 64.21 -7.17
CA ILE A 112 52.51 64.08 -6.88
C ILE A 112 52.18 64.62 -5.48
N ALA A 113 53.05 64.37 -4.50
CA ALA A 113 52.92 64.95 -3.17
C ALA A 113 52.98 66.50 -3.21
N GLN A 114 53.77 67.10 -4.11
CA GLN A 114 53.79 68.55 -4.30
C GLN A 114 52.57 69.08 -5.04
N LEU A 115 52.07 68.38 -6.06
CA LEU A 115 50.83 68.73 -6.76
C LEU A 115 49.62 68.72 -5.82
N SER A 116 49.71 68.00 -4.71
CA SER A 116 48.68 67.92 -3.66
C SER A 116 48.72 69.11 -2.68
N LYS A 117 49.81 69.90 -2.65
CA LYS A 117 49.95 71.10 -1.81
C LYS A 117 49.38 72.35 -2.52
N PRO A 118 48.86 73.35 -1.78
CA PRO A 118 48.42 74.62 -2.37
C PRO A 118 49.57 75.30 -3.14
N ARG A 119 49.30 75.75 -4.37
CA ARG A 119 50.34 76.39 -5.21
C ARG A 119 50.80 77.73 -4.61
N PRO A 120 52.11 78.02 -4.58
CA PRO A 120 52.60 79.37 -4.28
C PRO A 120 52.07 80.35 -5.35
N GLY A 121 51.31 81.37 -4.96
CA GLY A 121 50.83 82.43 -5.86
C GLY A 121 49.42 82.30 -6.45
N GLY A 122 48.60 81.31 -6.03
CA GLY A 122 47.12 81.36 -6.17
C GLY A 122 46.52 81.37 -7.59
N GLY A 123 47.28 81.23 -8.67
CA GLY A 123 46.77 81.27 -10.05
C GLY A 123 45.95 80.02 -10.47
N PRO A 124 45.07 80.14 -11.49
CA PRO A 124 44.29 79.01 -12.00
C PRO A 124 45.19 77.88 -12.53
N ALA A 125 44.75 76.63 -12.42
CA ALA A 125 45.50 75.49 -12.92
C ALA A 125 45.58 75.46 -14.45
N PRO A 126 46.69 74.97 -15.03
CA PRO A 126 46.83 74.86 -16.48
C PRO A 126 45.87 73.82 -17.05
N ASP A 127 45.46 74.03 -18.29
CA ASP A 127 44.70 73.04 -19.05
C ASP A 127 45.65 71.95 -19.55
N VAL A 128 45.34 70.68 -19.27
CA VAL A 128 46.18 69.55 -19.62
C VAL A 128 45.48 68.69 -20.66
N THR A 129 46.11 68.42 -21.80
CA THR A 129 45.59 67.47 -22.81
C THR A 129 46.56 66.32 -22.95
N ILE A 130 46.03 65.10 -22.95
CA ILE A 130 46.79 63.85 -23.01
C ILE A 130 46.31 63.06 -24.23
N GLU A 131 47.23 62.74 -25.13
CA GLU A 131 46.95 62.02 -26.37
C GLU A 131 47.76 60.72 -26.44
N GLN A 132 47.10 59.60 -26.79
CA GLN A 132 47.75 58.30 -27.02
C GLN A 132 48.60 57.79 -25.84
N ALA A 133 48.15 58.06 -24.61
CA ALA A 133 48.75 57.58 -23.38
C ALA A 133 48.71 56.05 -23.28
N VAL A 134 49.74 55.48 -22.66
CA VAL A 134 49.80 54.08 -22.24
C VAL A 134 50.08 54.03 -20.75
N LEU A 135 49.08 53.62 -19.96
CA LEU A 135 49.22 53.42 -18.53
C LEU A 135 49.35 51.93 -18.23
N VAL A 136 50.46 51.53 -17.62
CA VAL A 136 50.68 50.17 -17.13
C VAL A 136 50.46 50.15 -15.63
N LEU A 137 49.42 49.46 -15.17
CA LEU A 137 49.09 49.29 -13.75
C LEU A 137 49.48 47.88 -13.30
N VAL A 138 50.47 47.79 -12.40
CA VAL A 138 50.86 46.51 -11.78
C VAL A 138 50.02 46.28 -10.53
N THR A 139 49.18 45.26 -10.55
CA THR A 139 48.32 44.84 -9.43
C THR A 139 48.84 43.52 -8.83
N PRO A 140 48.33 43.06 -7.67
CA PRO A 140 48.65 41.73 -7.15
C PRO A 140 48.23 40.58 -8.09
N ASP A 141 47.23 40.80 -8.94
CA ASP A 141 46.64 39.79 -9.82
C ASP A 141 47.23 39.77 -11.25
N GLY A 142 47.99 40.81 -11.63
CA GLY A 142 48.58 40.92 -12.97
C GLY A 142 49.08 42.32 -13.33
N GLN A 143 49.35 42.54 -14.62
CA GLN A 143 49.62 43.87 -15.17
C GLN A 143 48.47 44.23 -16.10
N ASP A 144 47.80 45.34 -15.82
CA ASP A 144 46.70 45.88 -16.63
C ASP A 144 47.21 47.05 -17.47
N VAL A 145 46.98 47.04 -18.78
CA VAL A 145 47.46 48.09 -19.69
C VAL A 145 46.28 48.89 -20.24
N PHE A 146 46.24 50.18 -19.95
CA PHE A 146 45.25 51.12 -20.46
C PHE A 146 45.87 51.99 -21.55
N ARG A 147 45.18 52.18 -22.66
CA ARG A 147 45.61 53.01 -23.79
C ARG A 147 44.56 54.05 -24.09
N GLY A 148 44.90 55.33 -24.14
CA GLY A 148 43.86 56.34 -24.34
C GLY A 148 44.33 57.78 -24.30
N GLY A 149 43.41 58.69 -24.02
CA GLY A 149 43.67 60.10 -23.88
C GLY A 149 42.67 60.75 -22.95
N GLY A 150 42.92 62.00 -22.60
CA GLY A 150 42.02 62.76 -21.74
C GLY A 150 42.37 64.23 -21.67
N ALA A 151 41.47 65.01 -21.12
CA ALA A 151 41.63 66.44 -20.95
C ALA A 151 41.30 66.86 -19.52
N LEU A 152 42.11 67.76 -18.96
CA LEU A 152 41.85 68.46 -17.71
C LEU A 152 41.72 69.95 -18.04
N LYS A 153 40.62 70.57 -17.64
CA LYS A 153 40.43 72.03 -17.71
C LYS A 153 40.43 72.62 -16.32
N LYS A 154 41.21 73.68 -16.07
CA LYS A 154 41.37 74.28 -14.73
C LYS A 154 41.70 73.25 -13.64
N GLY A 155 42.49 72.22 -13.98
CA GLY A 155 42.91 71.17 -13.06
C GLY A 155 41.84 70.13 -12.72
N LEU A 156 40.73 70.10 -13.46
CA LEU A 156 39.64 69.14 -13.29
C LEU A 156 39.49 68.31 -14.56
N LEU A 157 39.39 66.98 -14.41
CA LEU A 157 39.18 66.06 -15.52
C LEU A 157 37.84 66.36 -16.22
N THR A 158 37.86 66.63 -17.52
CA THR A 158 36.64 66.83 -18.34
C THR A 158 36.30 65.58 -19.14
N ASP A 159 37.32 64.95 -19.73
CA ASP A 159 37.16 63.83 -20.65
C ASP A 159 38.29 62.83 -20.42
N LEU A 160 37.96 61.55 -20.47
CA LEU A 160 38.91 60.44 -20.45
C LEU A 160 38.34 59.31 -21.30
N SER A 161 39.04 58.92 -22.36
CA SER A 161 38.61 57.82 -23.22
C SER A 161 39.78 56.94 -23.61
N GLY A 162 39.52 55.66 -23.85
CA GLY A 162 40.56 54.72 -24.17
C GLY A 162 40.08 53.29 -24.30
N SER A 163 41.05 52.39 -24.26
CA SER A 163 40.88 50.95 -24.27
C SER A 163 41.74 50.30 -23.19
N LEU A 164 41.26 49.17 -22.68
CA LEU A 164 41.94 48.29 -21.76
C LEU A 164 42.38 47.05 -22.55
N ASP A 165 43.66 46.68 -22.45
CA ASP A 165 44.18 45.40 -22.97
C ASP A 165 43.66 44.24 -22.07
N PRO A 166 43.85 42.95 -22.44
CA PRO A 166 43.43 41.82 -21.60
C PRO A 166 43.92 41.94 -20.15
N TYR A 167 43.02 41.72 -19.21
CA TYR A 167 43.23 42.05 -17.80
C TYR A 167 42.89 40.88 -16.86
N ARG A 168 43.45 40.91 -15.64
CA ARG A 168 43.09 40.01 -14.53
C ARG A 168 42.97 40.83 -13.25
N ALA A 169 41.79 40.81 -12.63
CA ALA A 169 41.51 41.64 -11.47
C ALA A 169 40.78 40.86 -10.37
N GLY A 170 41.24 40.98 -9.13
CA GLY A 170 40.55 40.51 -7.93
C GLY A 170 39.66 41.59 -7.31
N LEU A 171 38.39 41.27 -7.09
CA LEU A 171 37.41 42.15 -6.44
C LEU A 171 36.70 41.39 -5.31
N ALA A 172 37.13 41.62 -4.06
CA ALA A 172 36.45 41.13 -2.85
C ALA A 172 36.06 39.62 -2.88
N GLY A 173 36.97 38.76 -3.35
CA GLY A 173 36.73 37.32 -3.47
C GLY A 173 36.21 36.85 -4.84
N VAL A 174 35.93 37.77 -5.77
CA VAL A 174 35.65 37.48 -7.18
C VAL A 174 36.90 37.70 -8.01
N ARG A 175 37.31 36.72 -8.81
CA ARG A 175 38.39 36.87 -9.79
C ARG A 175 37.79 37.14 -11.16
N LEU A 176 38.11 38.29 -11.75
CA LEU A 176 37.73 38.68 -13.10
C LEU A 176 38.90 38.47 -14.06
N GLN A 177 38.60 37.98 -15.25
CA GLN A 177 39.52 37.90 -16.37
C GLN A 177 38.78 38.30 -17.64
N GLY A 178 39.31 39.25 -18.41
CA GLY A 178 38.68 39.68 -19.66
C GLY A 178 39.67 39.97 -20.76
N GLU A 179 39.18 40.03 -21.99
CA GLU A 179 39.98 40.37 -23.19
C GLU A 179 40.22 41.88 -23.36
N GLY A 180 39.66 42.69 -22.47
CA GLY A 180 39.75 44.15 -22.54
C GLY A 180 38.54 44.78 -23.23
N GLY A 181 38.65 46.05 -23.60
CA GLY A 181 37.55 46.80 -24.21
C GLY A 181 37.70 48.31 -24.14
N ALA A 182 36.70 49.05 -24.61
CA ALA A 182 36.70 50.51 -24.62
C ALA A 182 36.12 51.09 -23.33
N PHE A 183 36.58 52.28 -22.94
CA PHE A 183 35.99 53.06 -21.87
C PHE A 183 35.97 54.54 -22.23
N GLU A 184 34.94 55.23 -21.76
CA GLU A 184 34.73 56.66 -21.93
C GLU A 184 34.17 57.24 -20.64
N LEU A 185 34.68 58.39 -20.25
CA LEU A 185 34.29 59.09 -19.05
C LEU A 185 34.22 60.57 -19.39
N HIS A 186 33.05 61.15 -19.18
CA HIS A 186 32.77 62.55 -19.46
C HIS A 186 32.23 63.23 -18.21
N ARG A 187 32.73 64.44 -17.92
CA ARG A 187 32.32 65.21 -16.76
C ARG A 187 31.45 66.39 -17.16
N THR A 188 30.26 66.46 -16.56
CA THR A 188 29.33 67.58 -16.70
C THR A 188 29.06 68.19 -15.33
N GLY A 189 29.73 69.30 -15.00
CA GLY A 189 29.61 69.96 -13.70
C GLY A 189 30.16 69.12 -12.55
N GLU A 190 29.29 68.70 -11.63
CA GLU A 190 29.63 67.81 -10.50
C GLU A 190 29.30 66.33 -10.78
N ARG A 191 28.83 66.01 -11.98
CA ARG A 191 28.49 64.64 -12.38
C ARG A 191 29.49 64.11 -13.39
N MET A 192 29.62 62.79 -13.39
CA MET A 192 30.45 62.01 -14.28
C MET A 192 29.58 60.96 -14.95
N SER A 193 29.52 60.97 -16.29
CA SER A 193 29.03 59.84 -17.05
C SER A 193 30.19 58.91 -17.38
N LEU A 194 29.96 57.62 -17.22
CA LEU A 194 30.92 56.55 -17.47
C LEU A 194 30.27 55.54 -18.42
N THR A 195 30.99 55.19 -19.48
CA THR A 195 30.64 54.08 -20.38
C THR A 195 31.83 53.15 -20.46
N ILE A 196 31.63 51.87 -20.20
CA ILE A 196 32.63 50.82 -20.30
C ILE A 196 32.03 49.71 -21.18
N ASP A 197 32.73 49.31 -22.23
CA ASP A 197 32.32 48.27 -23.16
C ASP A 197 33.44 47.24 -23.29
N LEU A 198 33.30 46.15 -22.55
CA LEU A 198 34.26 45.06 -22.45
C LEU A 198 33.85 43.93 -23.38
N GLY A 199 34.85 43.29 -24.01
CA GLY A 199 34.69 42.02 -24.72
C GLY A 199 34.37 40.86 -23.76
N PRO A 200 34.80 39.63 -24.07
CA PRO A 200 34.55 38.49 -23.21
C PRO A 200 35.10 38.69 -21.79
N VAL A 201 34.24 38.50 -20.77
CA VAL A 201 34.58 38.59 -19.35
C VAL A 201 34.21 37.29 -18.65
N ASN A 202 35.18 36.71 -17.95
CA ASN A 202 35.01 35.59 -17.05
C ASN A 202 35.09 36.08 -15.59
N ALA A 203 34.18 35.64 -14.74
CA ALA A 203 34.16 35.91 -13.31
C ALA A 203 34.09 34.59 -12.52
N LEU A 204 34.95 34.44 -11.54
CA LEU A 204 35.04 33.26 -10.68
C LEU A 204 34.78 33.66 -9.23
N ALA A 205 33.75 33.07 -8.61
CA ALA A 205 33.30 33.35 -7.26
C ALA A 205 33.04 32.04 -6.50
N GLY A 206 34.03 31.54 -5.75
CA GLY A 206 33.94 30.22 -5.11
C GLY A 206 33.83 29.09 -6.14
N ALA A 207 32.76 28.29 -6.07
CA ALA A 207 32.46 27.24 -7.05
C ALA A 207 31.66 27.74 -8.26
N ALA A 208 31.21 29.00 -8.25
CA ALA A 208 30.46 29.59 -9.34
C ALA A 208 31.41 30.20 -10.39
N ARG A 209 31.15 29.92 -11.67
CA ARG A 209 31.79 30.55 -12.82
C ARG A 209 30.73 31.30 -13.63
N LEU A 210 31.04 32.51 -14.03
CA LEU A 210 30.21 33.32 -14.91
C LEU A 210 31.05 33.73 -16.11
N HIS A 211 30.49 33.66 -17.29
CA HIS A 211 31.10 34.14 -18.52
C HIS A 211 30.09 35.00 -19.27
N ALA A 212 30.51 36.14 -19.78
CA ALA A 212 29.73 36.99 -20.66
C ALA A 212 30.55 37.29 -21.90
N ALA A 213 29.98 37.10 -23.10
CA ALA A 213 30.66 37.37 -24.36
C ALA A 213 30.95 38.87 -24.56
N ARG A 214 30.13 39.73 -23.96
CA ARG A 214 30.33 41.18 -23.93
C ARG A 214 29.65 41.77 -22.70
N VAL A 215 30.25 42.80 -22.11
CA VAL A 215 29.71 43.51 -20.95
C VAL A 215 29.73 45.01 -21.21
N LYS A 216 28.56 45.64 -21.18
CA LYS A 216 28.41 47.09 -21.25
C LYS A 216 28.00 47.62 -19.88
N LEU A 217 28.73 48.60 -19.36
CA LEU A 217 28.40 49.31 -18.13
C LEU A 217 28.28 50.79 -18.45
N GLY A 218 27.08 51.33 -18.33
CA GLY A 218 26.81 52.77 -18.34
C GLY A 218 26.56 53.24 -16.91
N GLY A 219 26.94 54.47 -16.59
CA GLY A 219 26.67 55.01 -15.27
C GLY A 219 26.74 56.53 -15.19
N GLU A 220 25.94 57.09 -14.30
CA GLU A 220 26.05 58.46 -13.84
C GLU A 220 26.41 58.46 -12.35
N LEU A 221 27.54 59.07 -12.04
CA LEU A 221 28.13 59.08 -10.69
C LEU A 221 28.47 60.51 -10.26
N PRO A 222 28.48 60.80 -8.95
CA PRO A 222 29.05 62.05 -8.45
C PRO A 222 30.56 62.10 -8.72
N PHE A 223 31.08 63.25 -9.12
CA PHE A 223 32.52 63.43 -9.31
C PHE A 223 33.22 63.48 -7.94
N PRO A 224 34.32 62.74 -7.72
CA PRO A 224 35.03 62.71 -6.44
C PRO A 224 35.64 64.07 -6.05
N ALA A 225 35.43 64.46 -4.80
CA ALA A 225 36.10 65.61 -4.20
C ALA A 225 37.60 65.32 -3.96
N LYS A 226 38.37 66.36 -3.62
CA LYS A 226 39.78 66.19 -3.24
C LYS A 226 39.89 65.20 -2.08
N GLY A 227 40.68 64.14 -2.25
CA GLY A 227 40.79 63.03 -1.30
C GLY A 227 39.99 61.77 -1.67
N GLY A 228 39.26 61.79 -2.80
CA GLY A 228 38.59 60.61 -3.36
C GLY A 228 37.22 60.30 -2.75
N ALA A 229 36.73 61.13 -1.83
CA ALA A 229 35.41 60.97 -1.25
C ALA A 229 34.32 61.56 -2.16
N TRP A 230 33.17 60.89 -2.21
CA TRP A 230 31.98 61.38 -2.91
C TRP A 230 30.71 60.92 -2.22
N ARG A 231 29.65 61.72 -2.36
CA ARG A 231 28.29 61.39 -1.91
C ARG A 231 27.30 62.00 -2.89
N GLY A 232 26.28 61.24 -3.28
CA GLY A 232 25.24 61.75 -4.18
C GLY A 232 24.47 60.65 -4.91
N PRO A 233 23.58 61.04 -5.85
CA PRO A 233 22.81 60.10 -6.64
C PRO A 233 23.70 59.27 -7.57
N VAL A 234 23.39 57.99 -7.71
CA VAL A 234 24.10 57.02 -8.54
C VAL A 234 23.10 56.29 -9.41
N ARG A 235 23.36 56.26 -10.72
CA ARG A 235 22.68 55.40 -11.67
C ARG A 235 23.69 54.52 -12.37
N LEU A 236 23.47 53.22 -12.38
CA LEU A 236 24.30 52.25 -13.09
C LEU A 236 23.40 51.34 -13.92
N ALA A 237 23.76 51.12 -15.17
CA ALA A 237 23.11 50.19 -16.07
C ALA A 237 24.18 49.22 -16.59
N LEU A 238 24.01 47.93 -16.33
CA LEU A 238 24.92 46.88 -16.73
C LEU A 238 24.19 45.90 -17.64
N THR A 239 24.68 45.74 -18.87
CA THR A 239 24.17 44.78 -19.84
C THR A 239 25.22 43.72 -20.15
N GLY A 240 24.92 42.46 -19.86
CA GLY A 240 25.70 41.30 -20.27
C GLY A 240 25.06 40.60 -21.48
N LEU A 241 25.85 40.30 -22.50
CA LEU A 241 25.44 39.54 -23.69
C LEU A 241 26.11 38.16 -23.70
N GLY A 242 25.38 37.13 -24.10
CA GLY A 242 25.89 35.75 -24.18
C GLY A 242 26.36 35.24 -22.81
N VAL A 243 25.51 35.40 -21.79
CA VAL A 243 25.86 35.09 -20.40
C VAL A 243 25.72 33.60 -20.15
N THR A 244 26.78 32.96 -19.67
CA THR A 244 26.75 31.59 -19.16
C THR A 244 27.17 31.57 -17.70
N ALA A 245 26.58 30.65 -16.94
CA ALA A 245 26.74 30.54 -15.51
C ALA A 245 26.81 29.07 -15.10
N ASP A 246 27.89 28.69 -14.45
CA ASP A 246 28.13 27.35 -13.93
C ASP A 246 28.20 27.40 -12.40
N SER A 247 27.48 26.53 -11.70
CA SER A 247 27.58 26.42 -10.25
C SER A 247 27.16 25.01 -9.80
N GLY A 248 28.12 24.21 -9.34
CA GLY A 248 27.89 22.79 -9.03
C GLY A 248 27.45 22.03 -10.29
N ASP A 249 26.29 21.37 -10.23
CA ASP A 249 25.69 20.63 -11.36
C ASP A 249 24.79 21.49 -12.26
N LEU A 250 24.66 22.79 -11.98
CA LEU A 250 23.85 23.72 -12.76
C LEU A 250 24.72 24.40 -13.82
N HIS A 251 24.33 24.22 -15.08
CA HIS A 251 24.86 24.98 -16.22
C HIS A 251 23.73 25.82 -16.82
N ALA A 252 23.86 27.14 -16.83
CA ALA A 252 22.90 28.06 -17.39
C ALA A 252 23.52 28.91 -18.50
N SER A 253 22.72 29.20 -19.51
CA SER A 253 23.06 30.05 -20.65
C SER A 253 21.90 30.99 -20.94
N GLY A 254 22.22 32.23 -21.24
CA GLY A 254 21.29 33.33 -21.42
C GLY A 254 21.71 34.23 -22.56
N GLY A 255 20.72 34.92 -23.14
CA GLY A 255 20.93 35.85 -24.25
C GLY A 255 21.43 37.20 -23.73
N VAL A 256 20.55 37.90 -23.03
CA VAL A 256 20.80 39.25 -22.50
C VAL A 256 20.40 39.31 -21.03
N VAL A 257 21.26 39.90 -20.21
CA VAL A 257 20.99 40.22 -18.80
C VAL A 257 21.22 41.71 -18.61
N ASN A 258 20.20 42.43 -18.14
CA ASN A 258 20.27 43.84 -17.78
C ASN A 258 20.13 43.98 -16.27
N LEU A 259 21.01 44.77 -15.66
CA LEU A 259 20.96 45.17 -14.27
C LEU A 259 20.98 46.69 -14.22
N ASP A 260 19.88 47.26 -13.77
CA ASP A 260 19.74 48.69 -13.53
C ASP A 260 19.75 48.93 -12.02
N LEU A 261 20.52 49.93 -11.60
CA LEU A 261 20.62 50.37 -10.22
C LEU A 261 20.41 51.88 -10.18
N ASP A 262 19.44 52.32 -9.38
CA ASP A 262 19.14 53.74 -9.16
C ASP A 262 19.07 54.01 -7.67
N GLY A 263 19.85 54.97 -7.17
CA GLY A 263 19.94 55.24 -5.74
C GLY A 263 20.92 56.33 -5.37
N ALA A 264 21.43 56.23 -4.15
CA ALA A 264 22.46 57.11 -3.61
C ALA A 264 23.69 56.29 -3.20
N GLY A 265 24.87 56.82 -3.47
CA GLY A 265 26.12 56.24 -3.01
C GLY A 265 26.93 57.22 -2.19
N GLU A 266 27.74 56.65 -1.31
CA GLU A 266 28.79 57.34 -0.60
C GLU A 266 30.05 56.49 -0.66
N ALA A 267 31.17 57.09 -1.04
CA ALA A 267 32.46 56.43 -0.99
C ALA A 267 33.48 57.29 -0.28
N SER A 268 34.32 56.60 0.49
CA SER A 268 35.61 57.03 1.00
C SER A 268 36.67 56.01 0.54
N PRO A 269 37.98 56.29 0.68
CA PRO A 269 39.02 55.32 0.35
C PRO A 269 38.85 53.96 1.07
N ALA A 270 38.38 53.96 2.31
CA ALA A 270 38.26 52.75 3.13
C ALA A 270 36.89 52.03 3.04
N ARG A 271 35.83 52.76 2.68
CA ARG A 271 34.46 52.24 2.71
C ARG A 271 33.62 52.82 1.58
N GLN A 272 32.91 51.97 0.86
CA GLN A 272 31.96 52.34 -0.19
C GLN A 272 30.59 51.76 0.14
N VAL A 273 29.55 52.59 0.07
CA VAL A 273 28.17 52.24 0.34
C VAL A 273 27.31 52.70 -0.83
N LEU A 274 26.44 51.82 -1.30
CA LEU A 274 25.48 52.09 -2.36
C LEU A 274 24.13 51.58 -1.91
N THR A 275 23.15 52.48 -1.84
CA THR A 275 21.78 52.16 -1.41
C THR A 275 20.78 52.63 -2.44
N GLY A 276 19.78 51.81 -2.78
CA GLY A 276 18.80 52.20 -3.78
C GLY A 276 17.88 51.06 -4.19
N ARG A 277 17.37 51.14 -5.42
CA ARG A 277 16.62 50.08 -6.09
C ARG A 277 17.49 49.40 -7.13
N MET A 278 17.33 48.09 -7.28
CA MET A 278 17.97 47.32 -8.33
C MET A 278 16.94 46.50 -9.10
N LEU A 279 16.88 46.71 -10.41
CA LEU A 279 16.09 45.91 -11.34
C LEU A 279 17.03 45.06 -12.20
N LEU A 280 17.00 43.75 -11.99
CA LEU A 280 17.64 42.76 -12.82
C LEU A 280 16.59 42.13 -13.72
N THR A 281 16.80 42.17 -15.04
CA THR A 281 16.02 41.42 -16.01
C THR A 281 16.95 40.54 -16.84
N GLY A 282 16.55 39.30 -17.11
CA GLY A 282 17.39 38.37 -17.83
C GLY A 282 16.58 37.35 -18.61
N GLN A 283 17.10 36.98 -19.78
CA GLN A 283 16.60 35.87 -20.57
C GLN A 283 17.52 34.67 -20.41
N VAL A 284 17.01 33.59 -19.83
CA VAL A 284 17.69 32.30 -19.74
C VAL A 284 17.27 31.48 -20.95
N ALA A 285 18.18 31.33 -21.91
CA ALA A 285 17.94 30.53 -23.11
C ALA A 285 17.79 29.05 -22.73
N GLN A 286 18.71 28.55 -21.90
CA GLN A 286 18.70 27.20 -21.39
C GLN A 286 19.43 27.15 -20.04
N ALA A 287 18.83 26.52 -19.02
CA ALA A 287 19.52 26.11 -17.81
C ALA A 287 19.29 24.62 -17.56
N GLN A 288 20.35 23.87 -17.29
CA GLN A 288 20.31 22.42 -17.17
C GLN A 288 21.03 21.96 -15.90
N ARG A 289 20.45 20.93 -15.28
CA ARG A 289 21.07 20.12 -14.23
C ARG A 289 20.67 18.67 -14.45
N PRO A 290 21.32 17.68 -13.82
CA PRO A 290 20.90 16.29 -13.92
C PRO A 290 19.39 16.13 -13.64
N GLY A 291 18.65 15.64 -14.63
CA GLY A 291 17.20 15.39 -14.55
C GLY A 291 16.27 16.57 -14.86
N ALA A 292 16.76 17.79 -15.09
CA ALA A 292 15.90 18.94 -15.38
C ALA A 292 16.56 19.97 -16.32
N ARG A 293 15.79 20.48 -17.28
CA ARG A 293 16.19 21.54 -18.20
C ARG A 293 15.13 22.64 -18.22
N LEU A 294 15.51 23.87 -17.93
CA LEU A 294 14.71 25.08 -18.12
C LEU A 294 15.06 25.65 -19.50
N ASN A 295 14.06 26.00 -20.30
CA ASN A 295 14.26 26.62 -21.61
C ASN A 295 13.45 27.92 -21.70
N ARG A 296 14.01 28.91 -22.40
CA ARG A 296 13.33 30.18 -22.74
C ARG A 296 12.62 30.81 -21.54
N SER A 297 13.35 30.99 -20.43
CA SER A 297 12.80 31.55 -19.20
C SER A 297 13.14 33.03 -19.08
N LEU A 298 12.20 33.81 -18.57
CA LEU A 298 12.38 35.21 -18.18
C LEU A 298 12.56 35.28 -16.67
N VAL A 299 13.63 35.96 -16.26
CA VAL A 299 13.94 36.25 -14.86
C VAL A 299 13.80 37.75 -14.67
N GLN A 300 13.03 38.14 -13.66
CA GLN A 300 12.99 39.51 -13.19
C GLN A 300 13.23 39.50 -11.67
N ILE A 301 14.15 40.33 -11.19
CA ILE A 301 14.39 40.57 -9.77
C ILE A 301 14.39 42.08 -9.57
N ASP A 302 13.52 42.57 -8.71
CA ASP A 302 13.33 43.97 -8.37
C ASP A 302 13.53 44.14 -6.86
N LEU A 303 14.75 44.48 -6.45
CA LEU A 303 15.07 44.82 -5.07
C LEU A 303 14.76 46.29 -4.84
N THR A 304 13.64 46.58 -4.18
CA THR A 304 13.19 47.94 -3.86
C THR A 304 14.06 48.59 -2.77
N GLN A 305 14.68 47.77 -1.93
CA GLN A 305 15.68 48.19 -0.96
C GLN A 305 16.92 47.35 -1.16
N LEU A 306 17.94 47.91 -1.79
CA LEU A 306 19.27 47.34 -1.92
C LEU A 306 20.24 48.18 -1.08
N ALA A 307 21.12 47.51 -0.35
CA ALA A 307 22.32 48.12 0.20
C ALA A 307 23.53 47.24 -0.11
N VAL A 308 24.51 47.81 -0.81
CA VAL A 308 25.81 47.22 -1.11
C VAL A 308 26.85 47.97 -0.31
N VAL A 309 27.61 47.25 0.52
CA VAL A 309 28.70 47.82 1.33
C VAL A 309 29.98 47.08 1.00
N ARG A 310 31.02 47.83 0.69
CA ARG A 310 32.40 47.34 0.54
C ARG A 310 33.28 48.04 1.57
N ASP A 311 34.03 47.27 2.33
CA ASP A 311 35.04 47.77 3.27
C ASP A 311 36.22 46.77 3.39
N ALA A 312 37.10 46.97 4.38
CA ALA A 312 38.24 46.07 4.62
C ALA A 312 37.83 44.62 4.96
N SER A 313 36.61 44.40 5.46
CA SER A 313 36.10 43.07 5.82
C SER A 313 35.58 42.28 4.62
N GLY A 314 35.22 42.97 3.53
CA GLY A 314 34.75 42.36 2.29
C GLY A 314 33.61 43.11 1.63
N LEU A 315 32.78 42.36 0.89
CA LEU A 315 31.60 42.86 0.20
C LEU A 315 30.34 42.25 0.84
N SER A 316 29.40 43.09 1.26
CA SER A 316 28.08 42.67 1.70
C SER A 316 26.98 43.28 0.84
N LEU A 317 26.03 42.47 0.43
CA LEU A 317 24.81 42.89 -0.24
C LEU A 317 23.63 42.47 0.62
N THR A 318 22.79 43.43 0.99
CA THR A 318 21.49 43.17 1.62
C THR A 318 20.38 43.71 0.75
N GLY A 319 19.25 43.02 0.67
CA GLY A 319 18.09 43.61 0.04
C GLY A 319 16.74 42.95 0.28
N GLU A 320 15.71 43.72 -0.05
CA GLU A 320 14.30 43.36 -0.03
C GLU A 320 13.64 43.75 -1.34
N GLY A 321 12.63 42.99 -1.75
CA GLY A 321 11.87 43.31 -2.95
C GLY A 321 11.02 42.16 -3.45
N ALA A 322 10.92 42.06 -4.77
CA ALA A 322 10.18 41.01 -5.46
C ALA A 322 10.99 40.45 -6.64
N GLY A 323 10.56 39.32 -7.15
CA GLY A 323 11.07 38.72 -8.36
C GLY A 323 9.99 37.88 -9.02
N GLY A 324 10.29 37.37 -10.20
CA GLY A 324 9.41 36.52 -10.96
C GLY A 324 10.23 35.65 -11.89
N LEU A 325 9.80 34.41 -12.03
CA LEU A 325 10.32 33.46 -13.01
C LEU A 325 9.15 32.95 -13.86
N SER A 326 9.22 33.15 -15.16
CA SER A 326 8.28 32.53 -16.10
C SER A 326 9.05 31.78 -17.16
N GLY A 327 8.68 30.52 -17.43
CA GLY A 327 9.44 29.71 -18.37
C GLY A 327 8.92 28.29 -18.54
N GLY A 328 9.34 27.65 -19.62
CA GLY A 328 9.11 26.23 -19.84
C GLY A 328 10.17 25.41 -19.09
N VAL A 329 9.72 24.45 -18.29
CA VAL A 329 10.55 23.40 -17.70
C VAL A 329 10.35 22.13 -18.52
N ASP A 330 11.43 21.60 -19.07
CA ASP A 330 11.49 20.26 -19.64
C ASP A 330 12.18 19.32 -18.64
N THR A 331 11.43 18.37 -18.12
CA THR A 331 11.96 17.36 -17.20
C THR A 331 11.72 15.98 -17.79
N ALA A 332 12.79 15.33 -18.25
CA ALA A 332 12.76 13.93 -18.69
C ALA A 332 11.61 13.57 -19.68
N GLY A 333 11.29 14.47 -20.62
CA GLY A 333 10.23 14.29 -21.63
C GLY A 333 8.86 14.85 -21.24
N ALA A 334 8.74 15.50 -20.08
CA ALA A 334 7.58 16.29 -19.69
C ALA A 334 7.79 17.75 -20.10
N GLN A 335 6.89 18.29 -20.91
CA GLN A 335 6.85 19.73 -21.18
C GLN A 335 5.92 20.37 -20.14
N ALA A 336 6.50 21.06 -19.17
CA ALA A 336 5.77 21.81 -18.17
C ALA A 336 5.92 23.31 -18.44
N GLN A 337 4.82 24.03 -18.58
CA GLN A 337 4.83 25.49 -18.52
C GLN A 337 4.53 25.91 -17.09
N VAL A 338 5.56 26.37 -16.40
CA VAL A 338 5.45 26.82 -15.01
C VAL A 338 5.44 28.33 -14.98
N GLN A 339 4.42 28.90 -14.35
CA GLN A 339 4.33 30.32 -14.09
C GLN A 339 4.39 30.52 -12.57
N THR A 340 5.52 31.02 -12.07
CA THR A 340 5.54 31.45 -10.67
C THR A 340 4.79 32.78 -10.59
N GLY A 341 3.93 32.94 -9.59
CA GLY A 341 3.42 34.27 -9.21
C GLY A 341 4.56 35.17 -8.71
N ALA A 342 4.23 36.39 -8.28
CA ALA A 342 5.22 37.31 -7.72
C ALA A 342 5.95 36.67 -6.51
N ILE A 343 7.26 36.49 -6.62
CA ILE A 343 8.15 35.99 -5.59
C ILE A 343 8.56 37.18 -4.73
N ARG A 344 8.08 37.28 -3.50
CA ARG A 344 8.58 38.25 -2.52
C ARG A 344 9.93 37.81 -1.96
N ILE A 345 10.86 38.74 -1.88
CA ILE A 345 12.22 38.54 -1.37
C ILE A 345 12.36 39.36 -0.09
N ARG A 346 12.65 38.70 1.04
CA ARG A 346 12.79 39.35 2.36
C ARG A 346 14.13 39.02 2.99
N GLY A 347 14.81 40.06 3.48
CA GLY A 347 16.06 39.92 4.23
C GLY A 347 17.15 39.14 3.46
N LEU A 348 17.23 39.30 2.14
CA LEU A 348 18.29 38.68 1.36
C LEU A 348 19.63 39.27 1.82
N LYS A 349 20.56 38.41 2.22
CA LYS A 349 21.91 38.78 2.66
C LYS A 349 22.91 37.89 1.95
N LEU A 350 23.75 38.49 1.12
CA LEU A 350 24.88 37.86 0.45
C LEU A 350 26.16 38.49 1.01
N LEU A 351 27.08 37.68 1.52
CA LEU A 351 28.38 38.15 2.01
C LEU A 351 29.49 37.45 1.25
N ALA A 352 30.50 38.22 0.85
CA ALA A 352 31.75 37.75 0.28
C ALA A 352 32.92 38.29 1.12
N GLN A 353 33.53 37.44 1.94
CA GLN A 353 34.61 37.82 2.87
C GLN A 353 35.76 36.81 2.78
N GLY A 354 37.00 37.28 2.53
CA GLY A 354 38.20 36.43 2.51
C GLY A 354 38.13 35.21 1.57
N GLY A 355 37.38 35.31 0.46
CA GLY A 355 37.16 34.22 -0.49
C GLY A 355 36.05 33.23 -0.10
N ARG A 356 35.32 33.45 1.01
CA ARG A 356 34.13 32.70 1.39
C ARG A 356 32.87 33.47 1.00
N PHE A 357 31.88 32.74 0.49
CA PHE A 357 30.55 33.26 0.17
C PHE A 357 29.53 32.66 1.13
N SER A 358 28.74 33.49 1.80
CA SER A 358 27.60 33.05 2.61
C SER A 358 26.31 33.71 2.13
N ARG A 359 25.20 33.01 2.29
CA ARG A 359 23.86 33.46 1.88
C ARG A 359 22.84 33.19 2.97
N ALA A 360 21.96 34.14 3.18
CA ALA A 360 20.76 33.99 3.99
C ALA A 360 19.62 34.79 3.37
N GLY A 361 18.38 34.34 3.56
CA GLY A 361 17.21 35.10 3.11
C GLY A 361 15.95 34.26 3.07
N THR A 362 14.81 34.93 2.94
CA THR A 362 13.52 34.27 2.75
C THR A 362 12.94 34.65 1.40
N LEU A 363 12.50 33.65 0.64
CA LEU A 363 11.71 33.81 -0.58
C LEU A 363 10.29 33.30 -0.33
N GLU A 364 9.28 34.04 -0.73
CA GLU A 364 7.87 33.63 -0.63
C GLU A 364 7.21 33.83 -1.98
N GLY A 365 6.51 32.84 -2.52
CA GLY A 365 5.88 32.96 -3.84
C GLY A 365 4.65 32.09 -4.00
N GLY A 366 3.98 32.24 -5.15
CA GLY A 366 2.91 31.34 -5.61
C GLY A 366 3.42 30.47 -6.75
N LEU A 367 2.95 29.23 -6.83
CA LEU A 367 3.21 28.32 -7.94
C LEU A 367 1.89 27.91 -8.58
N ALA A 368 1.72 28.18 -9.88
CA ALA A 368 0.61 27.71 -10.70
C ALA A 368 1.12 27.38 -12.11
N GLY A 369 0.39 26.55 -12.86
CA GLY A 369 0.81 26.25 -14.23
C GLY A 369 0.09 25.06 -14.84
N HIS A 370 0.54 24.69 -16.04
CA HIS A 370 0.04 23.54 -16.79
C HIS A 370 1.21 22.72 -17.30
N ALA A 371 1.07 21.41 -17.32
CA ALA A 371 2.09 20.50 -17.80
C ALA A 371 1.47 19.30 -18.49
N ALA A 372 2.26 18.71 -19.39
CA ALA A 372 1.89 17.53 -20.15
C ALA A 372 3.12 16.68 -20.43
N PHE A 373 2.95 15.36 -20.42
CA PHE A 373 3.94 14.44 -20.94
C PHE A 373 3.68 14.18 -22.42
N ALA A 374 4.75 14.08 -23.22
CA ALA A 374 4.63 13.58 -24.58
C ALA A 374 4.02 12.16 -24.59
N ALA A 375 3.19 11.84 -25.59
CA ALA A 375 2.41 10.60 -25.62
C ALA A 375 3.25 9.33 -25.36
N ALA A 376 4.37 9.18 -26.08
CA ALA A 376 5.27 8.03 -25.89
C ALA A 376 5.83 7.93 -24.45
N ARG A 377 6.05 9.07 -23.78
CA ARG A 377 6.55 9.11 -22.41
C ARG A 377 5.44 8.84 -21.39
N ALA A 378 4.26 9.41 -21.60
CA ALA A 378 3.07 9.13 -20.79
C ALA A 378 2.75 7.63 -20.81
N HIS A 379 2.74 7.03 -22.00
CA HIS A 379 2.58 5.59 -22.18
C HIS A 379 3.68 4.80 -21.47
N SER A 380 4.95 5.13 -21.69
CA SER A 380 6.07 4.42 -21.03
C SER A 380 6.01 4.49 -19.50
N LEU A 381 5.59 5.62 -18.92
CA LEU A 381 5.44 5.77 -17.47
C LEU A 381 4.25 4.96 -16.94
N ALA A 382 3.12 4.98 -17.66
CA ALA A 382 1.95 4.19 -17.33
C ALA A 382 2.25 2.69 -17.31
N GLN A 383 3.03 2.19 -18.29
CA GLN A 383 3.41 0.78 -18.39
C GLN A 383 4.41 0.31 -17.32
N ARG A 384 5.07 1.23 -16.61
CA ARG A 384 5.99 0.90 -15.50
C ARG A 384 5.27 0.68 -14.18
N VAL A 385 4.02 1.13 -14.06
CA VAL A 385 3.20 0.82 -12.90
C VAL A 385 2.79 -0.65 -13.06
N PRO A 386 3.09 -1.53 -12.09
CA PRO A 386 2.66 -2.91 -12.15
C PRO A 386 1.17 -2.94 -12.46
N VAL A 387 0.77 -3.72 -13.46
CA VAL A 387 -0.66 -3.86 -13.79
C VAL A 387 -1.31 -4.47 -12.56
N LEU A 388 -2.02 -3.61 -11.83
CA LEU A 388 -2.76 -4.06 -10.66
C LEU A 388 -3.94 -4.88 -11.16
N SER A 389 -4.65 -4.48 -12.21
CA SER A 389 -5.81 -5.21 -12.76
C SER A 389 -5.91 -5.05 -14.28
N ASP A 390 -6.31 -6.10 -14.99
CA ASP A 390 -6.63 -6.07 -16.42
C ASP A 390 -8.03 -5.49 -16.70
N GLU A 391 -8.96 -5.59 -15.74
CA GLU A 391 -10.34 -5.12 -15.88
C GLU A 391 -10.48 -3.61 -15.73
N LYS A 392 -9.73 -3.01 -14.79
CA LYS A 392 -9.58 -1.55 -14.71
C LYS A 392 -8.24 -1.20 -15.32
N PRO A 393 -8.21 -0.55 -16.51
CA PRO A 393 -6.96 -0.21 -17.16
C PRO A 393 -6.34 1.01 -16.48
N TYR A 394 -5.84 0.85 -15.26
CA TYR A 394 -5.20 1.92 -14.50
C TYR A 394 -4.04 2.54 -15.28
N ALA A 395 -3.31 1.75 -16.07
CA ALA A 395 -2.32 2.26 -17.01
C ALA A 395 -2.93 3.28 -18.00
N ALA A 396 -4.08 2.98 -18.61
CA ALA A 396 -4.75 3.93 -19.50
C ALA A 396 -5.30 5.16 -18.75
N ALA A 397 -5.74 5.01 -17.50
CA ALA A 397 -6.15 6.15 -16.66
C ALA A 397 -4.96 7.05 -16.29
N ILE A 398 -3.81 6.46 -15.97
CA ILE A 398 -2.55 7.17 -15.72
C ILE A 398 -2.08 7.87 -17.00
N GLU A 399 -2.07 7.19 -18.14
CA GLU A 399 -1.70 7.77 -19.43
C GLU A 399 -2.57 8.98 -19.77
N ARG A 400 -3.91 8.86 -19.65
CA ARG A 400 -4.85 9.98 -19.80
C ARG A 400 -4.57 11.13 -18.83
N ALA A 401 -4.20 10.84 -17.58
CA ALA A 401 -3.87 11.88 -16.60
C ALA A 401 -2.56 12.60 -16.92
N LEU A 402 -1.58 11.91 -17.51
CA LEU A 402 -0.27 12.46 -17.86
C LEU A 402 -0.28 13.30 -19.14
N HIS A 403 -1.28 13.16 -20.02
CA HIS A 403 -1.42 13.97 -21.24
C HIS A 403 -1.67 15.46 -20.99
N GLY A 404 -2.15 15.83 -19.80
CA GLY A 404 -2.38 17.24 -19.47
C GLY A 404 -2.92 17.42 -18.06
N PHE A 405 -2.23 18.23 -17.26
CA PHE A 405 -2.58 18.53 -15.88
C PHE A 405 -2.23 19.97 -15.51
N ARG A 406 -2.96 20.52 -14.55
CA ARG A 406 -2.78 21.86 -14.00
C ARG A 406 -2.36 21.78 -12.54
N PHE A 407 -1.48 22.68 -12.14
CA PHE A 407 -1.13 22.91 -10.73
C PHE A 407 -2.03 24.02 -10.20
N ALA A 408 -2.83 23.72 -9.17
CA ALA A 408 -3.55 24.74 -8.43
C ALA A 408 -2.57 25.68 -7.73
N GLU A 409 -2.94 26.96 -7.59
CA GLU A 409 -2.09 27.95 -6.96
C GLU A 409 -1.77 27.55 -5.52
N SER A 410 -0.50 27.24 -5.25
CA SER A 410 0.01 26.96 -3.91
C SER A 410 1.08 27.97 -3.52
N ARG A 411 0.97 28.51 -2.31
CA ARG A 411 1.98 29.41 -1.75
C ARG A 411 3.15 28.58 -1.23
N TRP A 412 4.36 29.06 -1.42
CA TRP A 412 5.58 28.44 -0.91
C TRP A 412 6.46 29.48 -0.22
N ARG A 413 7.24 29.03 0.76
CA ARG A 413 8.27 29.81 1.48
C ARG A 413 9.56 29.03 1.45
N ALA A 414 10.64 29.63 0.97
CA ALA A 414 11.98 29.03 0.95
C ALA A 414 12.94 29.87 1.78
N GLU A 415 13.53 29.26 2.80
CA GLU A 415 14.57 29.86 3.63
C GLU A 415 15.93 29.40 3.11
N LEU A 416 16.73 30.35 2.63
CA LEU A 416 18.08 30.10 2.16
C LEU A 416 19.07 30.19 3.32
N SER A 417 20.02 29.27 3.32
CA SER A 417 21.18 29.27 4.20
C SER A 417 22.41 28.72 3.49
N ASP A 418 23.54 28.72 4.18
CA ASP A 418 24.78 28.06 3.72
C ASP A 418 24.65 26.54 3.68
N HIS A 419 23.76 25.96 4.49
CA HIS A 419 23.57 24.51 4.59
C HIS A 419 22.54 23.95 3.59
N GLY A 420 21.82 24.82 2.89
CA GLY A 420 20.79 24.43 1.93
C GLY A 420 19.58 25.36 1.92
N VAL A 421 18.49 24.88 1.35
CA VAL A 421 17.20 25.57 1.25
C VAL A 421 16.16 24.77 2.04
N ARG A 422 15.46 25.43 2.97
CA ARG A 422 14.29 24.86 3.66
C ARG A 422 13.02 25.40 3.00
N LEU A 423 12.32 24.54 2.27
CA LEU A 423 11.10 24.84 1.52
C LEU A 423 9.87 24.39 2.30
N ALA A 424 8.91 25.28 2.55
CA ALA A 424 7.62 24.98 3.14
C ALA A 424 6.49 25.37 2.19
N LEU A 425 5.46 24.54 2.09
CA LEU A 425 4.23 24.87 1.38
C LEU A 425 3.23 25.50 2.36
N GLY A 426 2.64 26.64 2.00
CA GLY A 426 1.62 27.33 2.77
C GLY A 426 0.22 26.70 2.64
N ALA A 427 0.01 25.92 1.58
CA ALA A 427 -1.17 25.09 1.38
C ALA A 427 -0.76 23.82 0.60
N PRO A 428 -1.53 22.71 0.70
CA PRO A 428 -1.27 21.53 -0.12
C PRO A 428 -1.19 21.87 -1.61
N LEU A 429 -0.24 21.28 -2.32
CA LEU A 429 -0.12 21.39 -3.76
C LEU A 429 -1.14 20.43 -4.40
N THR A 430 -2.10 20.97 -5.14
CA THR A 430 -3.08 20.16 -5.87
C THR A 430 -2.74 20.14 -7.35
N VAL A 431 -2.72 18.95 -7.94
CA VAL A 431 -2.55 18.70 -9.36
C VAL A 431 -3.83 18.08 -9.90
N ASP A 432 -4.50 18.77 -10.82
CA ASP A 432 -5.72 18.29 -11.46
C ASP A 432 -5.43 17.93 -12.93
N ALA A 433 -5.72 16.71 -13.33
CA ALA A 433 -5.60 16.27 -14.72
C ALA A 433 -6.91 16.52 -15.49
N GLY A 434 -6.81 16.72 -16.80
CA GLY A 434 -7.97 16.85 -17.68
C GLY A 434 -8.86 15.60 -17.71
N SER A 435 -8.33 14.44 -17.31
CA SER A 435 -9.08 13.19 -17.14
C SER A 435 -10.02 13.17 -15.93
N GLY A 436 -9.96 14.19 -15.05
CA GLY A 436 -10.67 14.23 -13.78
C GLY A 436 -9.89 13.60 -12.60
N ALA A 437 -8.65 13.16 -12.82
CA ALA A 437 -7.76 12.73 -11.76
C ALA A 437 -7.22 13.92 -10.95
N ARG A 438 -7.07 13.74 -9.63
CA ARG A 438 -6.54 14.73 -8.70
C ARG A 438 -5.48 14.10 -7.82
N LEU A 439 -4.33 14.77 -7.70
CA LEU A 439 -3.26 14.46 -6.77
C LEU A 439 -3.06 15.65 -5.83
N THR A 440 -3.17 15.44 -4.52
CA THR A 440 -2.90 16.44 -3.50
C THR A 440 -1.64 16.06 -2.73
N LEU A 441 -0.68 16.98 -2.64
CA LEU A 441 0.57 16.83 -1.90
C LEU A 441 0.62 17.86 -0.78
N ALA A 442 0.45 17.41 0.46
CA ALA A 442 0.67 18.22 1.65
C ALA A 442 2.05 17.89 2.23
N ALA A 443 3.08 18.63 1.83
CA ALA A 443 4.44 18.42 2.32
C ALA A 443 4.73 19.24 3.59
N ALA A 444 5.36 18.61 4.57
CA ALA A 444 6.05 19.28 5.66
C ALA A 444 7.26 20.06 5.12
N PRO A 445 7.89 20.95 5.92
CA PRO A 445 9.09 21.66 5.51
C PRO A 445 10.16 20.70 4.99
N THR A 446 10.46 20.82 3.70
CA THR A 446 11.42 20.01 2.95
C THR A 446 12.77 20.69 2.97
N THR A 447 13.82 19.97 3.35
CA THR A 447 15.19 20.49 3.35
C THR A 447 15.92 19.96 2.13
N ILE A 448 16.47 20.86 1.32
CA ILE A 448 17.25 20.57 0.13
C ILE A 448 18.69 21.02 0.39
N GLY A 449 19.62 20.08 0.49
CA GLY A 449 21.02 20.37 0.77
C GLY A 449 21.99 19.50 -0.03
N ALA A 450 23.29 19.64 0.25
CA ALA A 450 24.34 18.88 -0.44
C ALA A 450 24.22 17.36 -0.27
N LYS A 451 23.58 16.89 0.81
CA LYS A 451 23.37 15.47 1.10
C LYS A 451 22.10 14.88 0.46
N GLY A 452 21.28 15.71 -0.21
CA GLY A 452 20.01 15.30 -0.80
C GLY A 452 18.80 16.09 -0.29
N ILE A 453 17.61 15.53 -0.51
CA ILE A 453 16.32 16.09 -0.13
C ILE A 453 15.79 15.28 1.05
N VAL A 454 15.43 15.96 2.14
CA VAL A 454 14.74 15.35 3.29
C VAL A 454 13.35 15.97 3.41
N SER A 455 12.32 15.15 3.47
CA SER A 455 10.92 15.58 3.48
C SER A 455 10.04 14.67 4.33
N ALA A 456 8.83 15.14 4.59
CA ALA A 456 7.71 14.36 5.08
C ALA A 456 6.45 14.96 4.47
N GLY A 457 5.36 14.20 4.40
CA GLY A 457 4.13 14.73 3.81
C GLY A 457 3.01 13.72 3.71
N ARG A 458 1.90 14.18 3.15
CA ARG A 458 0.75 13.37 2.79
C ARG A 458 0.47 13.50 1.30
N ILE A 459 0.13 12.38 0.69
CA ILE A 459 -0.25 12.23 -0.70
C ILE A 459 -1.68 11.71 -0.72
N GLU A 460 -2.55 12.36 -1.48
CA GLU A 460 -3.89 11.87 -1.76
C GLU A 460 -4.08 11.82 -3.28
N LEU A 461 -4.51 10.68 -3.80
CA LEU A 461 -4.75 10.44 -5.21
C LEU A 461 -6.17 9.90 -5.41
N GLY A 462 -6.85 10.33 -6.46
CA GLY A 462 -8.12 9.74 -6.88
C GLY A 462 -8.70 10.41 -8.11
N GLY A 463 -9.85 9.92 -8.59
CA GLY A 463 -10.56 10.47 -9.75
C GLY A 463 -9.99 10.01 -11.11
N GLY A 464 -10.71 10.32 -12.20
CA GLY A 464 -10.28 9.99 -13.57
C GLY A 464 -10.15 8.49 -13.91
N GLY A 465 -10.69 7.61 -13.06
CA GLY A 465 -10.54 6.16 -13.15
C GLY A 465 -9.29 5.60 -12.44
N LEU A 466 -8.55 6.44 -11.69
CA LEU A 466 -7.46 6.01 -10.81
C LEU A 466 -8.00 5.45 -9.48
N PRO A 467 -7.25 4.58 -8.80
CA PRO A 467 -7.62 4.15 -7.46
C PRO A 467 -7.60 5.32 -6.48
N THR A 468 -8.41 5.24 -5.42
CA THR A 468 -8.28 6.19 -4.32
C THR A 468 -7.13 5.74 -3.44
N MET A 469 -6.20 6.63 -3.14
CA MET A 469 -5.04 6.34 -2.32
C MET A 469 -4.76 7.51 -1.39
N ARG A 470 -4.55 7.22 -0.11
CA ARG A 470 -4.03 8.17 0.88
C ARG A 470 -2.75 7.59 1.44
N ALA A 471 -1.67 8.35 1.37
CA ALA A 471 -0.36 7.94 1.85
C ALA A 471 0.24 9.03 2.72
N SER A 472 0.90 8.64 3.80
CA SER A 472 1.72 9.51 4.62
C SER A 472 3.17 9.03 4.55
N LEU A 473 4.07 9.96 4.36
CA LEU A 473 5.51 9.76 4.20
C LEU A 473 6.21 10.47 5.36
N SER A 474 7.04 9.73 6.08
CA SER A 474 7.92 10.26 7.12
C SER A 474 9.36 9.79 6.88
N HIS A 475 10.32 10.55 7.41
CA HIS A 475 11.76 10.30 7.17
C HIS A 475 12.12 10.10 5.69
N ALA A 476 11.41 10.79 4.78
CA ALA A 476 11.67 10.64 3.36
C ALA A 476 13.00 11.29 3.01
N ALA A 477 13.91 10.54 2.41
CA ALA A 477 15.22 11.00 1.97
C ALA A 477 15.42 10.60 0.50
N ILE A 478 15.82 11.56 -0.33
CA ILE A 478 16.18 11.35 -1.73
C ILE A 478 17.62 11.81 -1.91
N THR A 479 18.47 10.93 -2.39
CA THR A 479 19.89 11.14 -2.64
C THR A 479 20.21 10.90 -4.11
N SER A 480 21.46 11.13 -4.53
CA SER A 480 21.90 10.80 -5.88
C SER A 480 21.87 9.29 -6.18
N SER A 481 21.98 8.44 -5.16
CA SER A 481 22.02 6.97 -5.29
C SER A 481 20.66 6.28 -5.13
N GLY A 482 19.64 6.96 -4.60
CA GLY A 482 18.35 6.33 -4.34
C GLY A 482 17.44 7.12 -3.42
N PHE A 483 16.34 6.50 -2.99
CA PHE A 483 15.37 7.07 -2.08
C PHE A 483 14.97 6.10 -0.96
N SER A 484 14.53 6.64 0.18
CA SER A 484 13.95 5.88 1.28
C SER A 484 12.88 6.71 1.99
N ALA A 485 11.79 6.09 2.45
CA ALA A 485 10.77 6.75 3.27
C ALA A 485 10.02 5.70 4.11
N ASP A 486 9.58 6.09 5.31
CA ASP A 486 8.58 5.33 6.04
C ASP A 486 7.21 5.75 5.51
N LEU A 487 6.46 4.78 4.97
CA LEU A 487 5.19 4.95 4.27
C LEU A 487 4.06 4.30 5.07
N ALA A 488 2.99 5.03 5.35
CA ALA A 488 1.71 4.44 5.75
C ALA A 488 0.66 4.84 4.71
N ALA A 489 0.07 3.85 4.05
CA ALA A 489 -0.84 4.02 2.92
C ALA A 489 -2.12 3.21 3.10
N GLU A 490 -3.22 3.82 2.65
CA GLU A 490 -4.54 3.22 2.53
C GLU A 490 -5.02 3.43 1.09
N SER A 491 -5.58 2.40 0.47
CA SER A 491 -6.07 2.51 -0.90
C SER A 491 -7.28 1.63 -1.15
N GLU A 492 -8.20 2.11 -1.97
CA GLU A 492 -9.28 1.31 -2.55
C GLU A 492 -8.99 1.10 -4.04
N LEU A 493 -8.79 -0.16 -4.42
CA LEU A 493 -8.34 -0.52 -5.77
C LEU A 493 -8.86 -1.90 -6.17
N ASP A 494 -8.87 -2.16 -7.47
CA ASP A 494 -9.02 -3.52 -7.99
C ASP A 494 -7.63 -4.07 -8.33
N ALA A 495 -7.27 -5.23 -7.80
CA ALA A 495 -5.96 -5.84 -8.06
C ALA A 495 -6.08 -7.33 -8.34
N LEU A 496 -5.65 -7.75 -9.53
CA LEU A 496 -5.55 -9.12 -10.00
C LEU A 496 -6.94 -9.77 -9.96
N PHE A 497 -7.13 -10.67 -9.01
CA PHE A 497 -8.41 -11.31 -8.71
C PHE A 497 -9.24 -10.54 -7.65
N ALA A 498 -8.65 -9.63 -6.86
CA ALA A 498 -9.38 -8.88 -5.85
C ALA A 498 -10.16 -7.70 -6.48
N ARG A 499 -11.44 -7.63 -6.17
CA ARG A 499 -12.38 -6.56 -6.55
C ARG A 499 -12.82 -5.80 -5.30
N GLY A 500 -12.78 -4.47 -5.39
CA GLY A 500 -13.02 -3.56 -4.28
C GLY A 500 -12.08 -3.81 -3.11
N ALA A 501 -10.79 -4.00 -3.40
CA ALA A 501 -9.79 -4.27 -2.39
C ALA A 501 -9.48 -2.99 -1.60
N GLN A 502 -9.71 -3.05 -0.29
CA GLN A 502 -9.30 -2.06 0.69
C GLN A 502 -7.96 -2.51 1.28
N VAL A 503 -6.89 -1.86 0.83
CA VAL A 503 -5.52 -2.19 1.19
C VAL A 503 -5.01 -1.19 2.21
N GLN A 504 -4.48 -1.68 3.33
CA GLN A 504 -3.77 -0.86 4.31
C GLN A 504 -2.37 -1.40 4.50
N ALA A 505 -1.36 -0.54 4.43
CA ALA A 505 0.03 -0.96 4.62
C ALA A 505 0.84 0.14 5.28
N LYS A 506 1.58 -0.24 6.31
CA LYS A 506 2.61 0.60 6.93
C LYS A 506 3.95 -0.10 6.76
N GLY A 507 4.99 0.64 6.44
CA GLY A 507 6.28 0.01 6.16
C GLY A 507 7.36 0.98 5.71
N ARG A 508 8.53 0.44 5.37
CA ARG A 508 9.63 1.19 4.79
C ARG A 508 9.69 0.97 3.28
N LEU A 509 9.55 2.05 2.53
CA LEU A 509 9.76 2.11 1.09
C LEU A 509 11.20 2.52 0.82
N SER A 510 11.91 1.80 -0.06
CA SER A 510 13.26 2.18 -0.50
C SER A 510 13.45 1.86 -1.98
N GLY A 511 14.36 2.59 -2.63
CA GLY A 511 14.72 2.30 -4.02
C GLY A 511 16.14 2.70 -4.36
N HIS A 512 16.83 1.80 -5.07
CA HIS A 512 18.21 1.95 -5.51
C HIS A 512 18.38 1.24 -6.86
N GLY A 513 19.09 1.86 -7.80
CA GLY A 513 19.40 1.22 -9.10
C GLY A 513 18.19 0.76 -9.91
N GLY A 514 17.03 1.43 -9.78
CA GLY A 514 15.80 1.07 -10.48
C GLY A 514 14.98 -0.06 -9.86
N GLN A 515 15.46 -0.66 -8.76
CA GLN A 515 14.67 -1.57 -7.92
C GLN A 515 13.97 -0.77 -6.82
N VAL A 516 12.71 -1.09 -6.56
CA VAL A 516 11.89 -0.58 -5.46
C VAL A 516 11.56 -1.72 -4.52
N ARG A 517 11.68 -1.47 -3.22
CA ARG A 517 11.42 -2.43 -2.15
C ARG A 517 10.48 -1.82 -1.13
N PHE A 518 9.51 -2.59 -0.66
CA PHE A 518 8.62 -2.24 0.43
C PHE A 518 8.67 -3.32 1.51
N ASP A 519 9.07 -2.92 2.70
CA ASP A 519 9.16 -3.74 3.91
C ASP A 519 7.97 -3.40 4.82
N LEU A 520 7.07 -4.35 5.06
CA LEU A 520 5.89 -4.14 5.90
C LEU A 520 6.30 -4.06 7.39
N ASP A 521 5.72 -3.09 8.10
CA ASP A 521 5.88 -2.84 9.53
C ASP A 521 4.61 -3.27 10.27
N GLY A 522 4.66 -4.47 10.87
CA GLY A 522 3.53 -5.07 11.58
C GLY A 522 2.39 -5.56 10.68
N CYS A 523 1.34 -6.06 11.31
CA CYS A 523 0.16 -6.59 10.62
C CYS A 523 -0.84 -5.46 10.30
N ALA A 524 -1.47 -5.52 9.12
CA ALA A 524 -2.49 -4.56 8.70
C ALA A 524 -3.70 -5.26 8.06
N PRO A 525 -4.94 -4.82 8.36
CA PRO A 525 -6.14 -5.44 7.82
C PRO A 525 -6.28 -5.19 6.31
N GLN A 526 -6.66 -6.24 5.60
CA GLN A 526 -7.00 -6.22 4.18
C GLN A 526 -8.43 -6.70 4.02
N ARG A 527 -9.19 -6.05 3.14
CA ARG A 527 -10.53 -6.50 2.76
C ARG A 527 -10.69 -6.48 1.26
N ALA A 528 -11.51 -7.36 0.73
CA ALA A 528 -11.99 -7.28 -0.65
C ALA A 528 -13.43 -7.75 -0.70
N HIS A 529 -14.26 -7.08 -1.51
CA HIS A 529 -15.64 -7.51 -1.71
C HIS A 529 -15.71 -8.89 -2.36
N ARG A 530 -14.78 -9.16 -3.28
CA ARG A 530 -14.72 -10.42 -4.03
C ARG A 530 -13.29 -10.73 -4.45
N LEU A 531 -12.85 -11.96 -4.23
CA LEU A 531 -11.72 -12.56 -4.93
C LEU A 531 -12.29 -13.39 -6.09
N ASP A 532 -12.10 -12.89 -7.30
CA ASP A 532 -12.63 -13.45 -8.53
C ASP A 532 -11.65 -14.48 -9.12
N PHE A 533 -12.01 -15.76 -9.01
CA PHE A 533 -11.31 -16.86 -9.68
C PHE A 533 -12.21 -17.49 -10.76
N GLY A 534 -13.03 -16.67 -11.44
CA GLY A 534 -13.97 -17.08 -12.48
C GLY A 534 -15.30 -17.59 -11.89
N PRO A 535 -15.77 -18.80 -12.23
CA PRO A 535 -17.04 -19.32 -11.70
C PRO A 535 -17.01 -19.59 -10.18
N ASN A 536 -15.81 -19.59 -9.57
CA ASN A 536 -15.63 -19.75 -8.14
C ASN A 536 -15.05 -18.46 -7.58
N SER A 537 -15.88 -17.69 -6.88
CA SER A 537 -15.42 -16.53 -6.16
C SER A 537 -15.37 -16.78 -4.66
N VAL A 538 -14.49 -16.03 -4.01
CA VAL A 538 -14.53 -15.87 -2.56
C VAL A 538 -15.04 -14.48 -2.25
N ASP A 539 -16.24 -14.40 -1.70
CA ASP A 539 -16.92 -13.15 -1.37
C ASP A 539 -16.62 -12.75 0.08
N ASP A 540 -16.69 -11.45 0.37
CA ASP A 540 -16.45 -10.85 1.70
C ASP A 540 -15.11 -11.26 2.32
N PHE A 541 -14.04 -11.22 1.52
CA PHE A 541 -12.70 -11.57 1.97
C PHE A 541 -12.17 -10.55 2.98
N ALA A 542 -11.65 -11.04 4.10
CA ALA A 542 -10.93 -10.24 5.08
C ALA A 542 -9.75 -11.04 5.65
N ALA A 543 -8.61 -10.38 5.87
CA ALA A 543 -7.43 -10.97 6.49
C ALA A 543 -6.55 -9.89 7.13
N SER A 544 -5.62 -10.28 8.00
CA SER A 544 -4.50 -9.42 8.42
C SER A 544 -3.25 -9.79 7.64
N LEU A 545 -2.72 -8.86 6.85
CA LEU A 545 -1.45 -9.02 6.14
C LEU A 545 -0.30 -8.69 7.09
N CYS A 546 0.58 -9.65 7.35
CA CYS A 546 1.70 -9.56 8.26
C CYS A 546 3.05 -9.71 7.54
N PRO A 547 4.15 -9.21 8.13
CA PRO A 547 5.48 -9.36 7.56
C PRO A 547 5.87 -10.86 7.52
N GLY A 548 6.50 -11.29 6.42
CA GLY A 548 7.09 -12.63 6.30
C GLY A 548 8.61 -12.58 6.34
N ASP A 549 9.26 -13.62 5.78
CA ASP A 549 10.72 -13.73 5.72
C ASP A 549 11.35 -12.79 4.67
N GLY A 550 11.16 -11.48 4.81
CA GLY A 550 11.76 -10.39 4.04
C GLY A 550 10.73 -9.41 3.45
N PRO A 551 11.06 -8.69 2.35
CA PRO A 551 10.22 -7.58 1.91
C PRO A 551 8.88 -8.07 1.39
N LEU A 552 7.83 -7.31 1.70
CA LEU A 552 6.48 -7.56 1.19
C LEU A 552 6.45 -7.45 -0.33
N LEU A 553 7.13 -6.45 -0.90
CA LEU A 553 7.19 -6.22 -2.34
C LEU A 553 8.61 -5.85 -2.76
N VAL A 554 9.08 -6.46 -3.84
CA VAL A 554 10.25 -6.00 -4.61
C VAL A 554 9.82 -5.88 -6.06
N ALA A 555 9.99 -4.70 -6.65
CA ALA A 555 9.61 -4.41 -8.02
C ALA A 555 10.79 -3.79 -8.80
N SER A 556 10.91 -4.13 -10.07
CA SER A 556 11.91 -3.59 -11.00
C SER A 556 11.36 -3.62 -12.42
N ALA A 557 12.16 -3.21 -13.41
CA ALA A 557 11.78 -3.33 -14.82
C ALA A 557 11.63 -4.80 -15.28
N GLU A 558 12.26 -5.76 -14.60
CA GLU A 558 12.21 -7.18 -14.95
C GLU A 558 10.98 -7.90 -14.38
N GLY A 559 10.23 -7.25 -13.48
CA GLY A 559 9.07 -7.81 -12.81
C GLY A 559 9.00 -7.46 -11.33
N TRP A 560 8.03 -8.09 -10.66
CA TRP A 560 7.73 -7.91 -9.26
C TRP A 560 7.63 -9.25 -8.53
N ARG A 561 7.94 -9.21 -7.23
CA ARG A 561 7.76 -10.32 -6.30
C ARG A 561 7.10 -9.80 -5.04
N ALA A 562 6.00 -10.43 -4.62
CA ALA A 562 5.33 -10.17 -3.37
C ALA A 562 5.41 -11.39 -2.45
N ARG A 563 5.60 -11.19 -1.14
CA ARG A 563 5.51 -12.29 -0.15
C ARG A 563 5.10 -11.77 1.22
N GLY A 564 4.34 -12.55 1.98
CA GLY A 564 3.90 -12.16 3.31
C GLY A 564 3.17 -13.28 4.02
N GLN A 565 2.67 -12.98 5.21
CA GLN A 565 1.79 -13.87 5.95
C GLN A 565 0.37 -13.29 5.98
N LEU A 566 -0.63 -14.16 5.92
CA LEU A 566 -2.03 -13.83 6.16
C LEU A 566 -2.44 -14.49 7.47
N GLN A 567 -3.06 -13.70 8.35
CA GLN A 567 -3.61 -14.18 9.62
C GLN A 567 -5.10 -13.90 9.67
N GLN A 568 -5.85 -14.83 10.27
CA GLN A 568 -7.29 -14.75 10.47
C GLN A 568 -8.05 -14.45 9.18
N ALA A 569 -7.59 -15.03 8.07
CA ALA A 569 -8.26 -14.90 6.79
C ALA A 569 -9.62 -15.58 6.82
N GLN A 570 -10.60 -14.96 6.18
CA GLN A 570 -11.97 -15.44 6.09
C GLN A 570 -12.57 -15.05 4.75
N GLY A 571 -13.55 -15.84 4.30
CA GLY A 571 -14.31 -15.56 3.09
C GLY A 571 -15.39 -16.62 2.85
N ALA A 572 -16.46 -16.23 2.15
CA ALA A 572 -17.51 -17.14 1.72
C ALA A 572 -17.22 -17.63 0.30
N ALA A 573 -17.44 -18.91 0.02
CA ALA A 573 -17.32 -19.49 -1.31
C ALA A 573 -18.68 -20.03 -1.77
N PRO A 574 -19.57 -19.17 -2.31
CA PRO A 574 -20.96 -19.53 -2.57
C PRO A 574 -21.13 -20.69 -3.55
N SER A 575 -20.25 -20.80 -4.54
CA SER A 575 -20.27 -21.89 -5.54
C SER A 575 -20.09 -23.28 -4.94
N PHE A 576 -19.51 -23.36 -3.75
CA PHE A 576 -19.33 -24.61 -3.00
C PHE A 576 -20.27 -24.73 -1.80
N GLU A 577 -21.12 -23.71 -1.58
CA GLU A 577 -21.90 -23.55 -0.36
C GLU A 577 -21.01 -23.70 0.88
N ALA A 578 -19.83 -23.09 0.88
CA ALA A 578 -18.87 -23.21 1.98
C ALA A 578 -18.37 -21.86 2.48
N ARG A 579 -17.85 -21.82 3.71
CA ARG A 579 -17.19 -20.64 4.29
C ARG A 579 -15.87 -21.06 4.92
N VAL A 580 -14.83 -20.27 4.70
CA VAL A 580 -13.53 -20.41 5.36
C VAL A 580 -13.38 -19.33 6.42
N THR A 581 -12.92 -19.70 7.61
CA THR A 581 -12.65 -18.78 8.73
C THR A 581 -11.34 -19.12 9.42
N GLY A 582 -10.73 -18.12 10.08
CA GLY A 582 -9.54 -18.31 10.91
C GLY A 582 -8.35 -18.89 10.14
N ALA A 583 -8.23 -18.58 8.85
CA ALA A 583 -7.18 -19.10 8.00
C ALA A 583 -5.86 -18.34 8.22
N ASP A 584 -4.81 -19.06 8.63
CA ASP A 584 -3.46 -18.55 8.83
C ASP A 584 -2.53 -19.24 7.83
N GLY A 585 -1.59 -18.48 7.25
CA GLY A 585 -0.63 -19.03 6.30
C GLY A 585 0.28 -18.00 5.64
N ALA A 586 1.10 -18.42 4.69
CA ALA A 586 2.02 -17.56 3.95
C ALA A 586 1.68 -17.55 2.47
N PHE A 587 2.08 -16.48 1.77
CA PHE A 587 2.03 -16.43 0.32
C PHE A 587 3.33 -15.90 -0.26
N GLN A 588 3.61 -16.34 -1.48
CA GLN A 588 4.59 -15.75 -2.36
C GLN A 588 4.02 -15.67 -3.78
N ALA A 589 4.26 -14.57 -4.46
CA ALA A 589 3.77 -14.33 -5.81
C ALA A 589 4.84 -13.61 -6.62
N ILE A 590 4.98 -13.98 -7.89
CA ILE A 590 5.85 -13.32 -8.85
C ILE A 590 5.08 -13.01 -10.13
N GLY A 591 5.46 -11.92 -10.77
CA GLY A 591 4.85 -11.52 -12.02
C GLY A 591 5.64 -10.45 -12.76
N ARG A 592 5.19 -10.16 -13.98
CA ARG A 592 5.67 -9.02 -14.79
C ARG A 592 4.51 -8.10 -15.08
N HIS A 593 3.76 -8.40 -16.13
CA HIS A 593 2.54 -7.69 -16.52
C HIS A 593 1.26 -8.34 -15.96
N ALA A 594 1.38 -9.55 -15.44
CA ALA A 594 0.32 -10.29 -14.78
C ALA A 594 0.95 -11.23 -13.74
N LEU A 595 0.13 -11.93 -12.97
CA LEU A 595 0.58 -12.99 -12.05
C LEU A 595 1.09 -14.20 -12.86
N GLU A 596 2.37 -14.54 -12.72
CA GLU A 596 3.00 -15.64 -13.47
C GLU A 596 3.08 -16.93 -12.64
N ALA A 597 3.44 -16.79 -11.35
CA ALA A 597 3.44 -17.88 -10.40
C ALA A 597 3.09 -17.38 -8.99
N ALA A 598 2.49 -18.27 -8.20
CA ALA A 598 2.19 -18.03 -6.80
C ALA A 598 2.26 -19.32 -6.00
N GLU A 599 2.56 -19.22 -4.72
CA GLU A 599 2.42 -20.30 -3.75
C GLU A 599 1.75 -19.73 -2.51
N VAL A 600 0.77 -20.45 -1.98
CA VAL A 600 0.00 -20.12 -0.78
C VAL A 600 0.05 -21.33 0.13
N SER A 601 0.59 -21.17 1.34
CA SER A 601 0.42 -22.16 2.41
C SER A 601 -0.80 -21.78 3.25
N VAL A 602 -1.50 -22.80 3.73
CA VAL A 602 -2.56 -22.70 4.72
C VAL A 602 -2.14 -23.57 5.88
N ASP A 603 -1.63 -22.97 6.95
CA ASP A 603 -1.13 -23.69 8.11
C ASP A 603 -2.30 -24.18 8.98
N LYS A 604 -3.37 -23.38 9.01
CA LYS A 604 -4.63 -23.66 9.69
C LYS A 604 -5.75 -22.91 8.99
N ALA A 605 -6.92 -23.52 8.86
CA ALA A 605 -8.17 -22.87 8.47
C ALA A 605 -9.35 -23.71 8.97
N GLN A 606 -10.52 -23.08 9.16
CA GLN A 606 -11.77 -23.79 9.42
C GLN A 606 -12.67 -23.69 8.19
N LEU A 607 -13.19 -24.82 7.73
CA LEU A 607 -14.16 -24.93 6.66
C LEU A 607 -15.51 -25.31 7.24
N ALA A 608 -16.49 -24.42 7.08
CA ALA A 608 -17.88 -24.65 7.46
C ALA A 608 -18.75 -24.85 6.22
N ASP A 609 -19.70 -25.78 6.31
CA ASP A 609 -20.75 -25.95 5.31
C ASP A 609 -21.86 -24.90 5.52
N THR A 610 -22.37 -24.34 4.44
CA THR A 610 -23.48 -23.37 4.45
C THR A 610 -24.74 -23.90 3.76
N ALA A 611 -24.69 -25.14 3.24
CA ALA A 611 -25.84 -25.82 2.68
C ALA A 611 -26.93 -26.10 3.74
N LYS A 612 -28.18 -26.26 3.28
CA LYS A 612 -29.32 -26.61 4.14
C LYS A 612 -30.04 -27.84 3.58
N PRO A 613 -30.05 -28.98 4.31
CA PRO A 613 -29.36 -29.25 5.58
C PRO A 613 -27.83 -29.33 5.41
N LEU A 614 -27.09 -29.23 6.52
CA LEU A 614 -25.63 -29.37 6.54
C LEU A 614 -25.22 -30.78 6.04
N ARG A 615 -24.26 -30.82 5.12
CA ARG A 615 -23.68 -32.03 4.53
C ARG A 615 -22.53 -32.56 5.38
N PHE A 616 -21.72 -31.67 5.93
CA PHE A 616 -20.61 -32.00 6.84
C PHE A 616 -20.55 -31.03 8.04
N ARG A 617 -19.90 -31.45 9.13
CA ARG A 617 -19.59 -30.58 10.27
C ARG A 617 -18.27 -29.83 10.04
N ASP A 618 -18.05 -28.73 10.73
CA ASP A 618 -16.87 -27.89 10.57
C ASP A 618 -15.55 -28.69 10.61
N LEU A 619 -14.73 -28.47 9.58
CA LEU A 619 -13.46 -29.17 9.37
C LEU A 619 -12.29 -28.22 9.56
N ASN A 620 -11.20 -28.71 10.13
CA ASN A 620 -9.92 -28.00 10.07
C ASN A 620 -9.18 -28.40 8.79
N LEU A 621 -8.64 -27.42 8.06
CA LEU A 621 -7.87 -27.60 6.85
C LEU A 621 -6.45 -27.08 7.02
N ALA A 622 -5.49 -27.79 6.42
CA ALA A 622 -4.11 -27.33 6.27
C ALA A 622 -3.53 -27.86 4.94
N GLY A 623 -2.66 -27.12 4.28
CA GLY A 623 -2.15 -27.51 2.98
C GLY A 623 -1.42 -26.41 2.23
N ARG A 624 -1.25 -26.60 0.93
CA ARG A 624 -0.58 -25.65 0.04
C ARG A 624 -1.26 -25.61 -1.32
N ALA A 625 -1.21 -24.45 -1.97
CA ALA A 625 -1.66 -24.24 -3.33
C ALA A 625 -0.58 -23.51 -4.14
N ASN A 626 -0.35 -23.95 -5.36
CA ASN A 626 0.66 -23.42 -6.27
C ASN A 626 0.01 -23.04 -7.60
N LEU A 627 0.36 -21.87 -8.12
CA LEU A 627 0.03 -21.41 -9.46
C LEU A 627 1.29 -21.48 -10.31
N ALA A 628 1.25 -22.22 -11.41
CA ALA A 628 2.28 -22.22 -12.43
C ALA A 628 1.65 -22.40 -13.81
N GLY A 629 2.09 -21.62 -14.80
CA GLY A 629 1.59 -21.72 -16.18
C GLY A 629 0.07 -21.52 -16.30
N GLY A 630 -0.53 -20.69 -15.43
CA GLY A 630 -1.98 -20.46 -15.41
C GLY A 630 -2.82 -21.61 -14.83
N VAL A 631 -2.20 -22.57 -14.15
CA VAL A 631 -2.88 -23.67 -13.47
C VAL A 631 -2.60 -23.61 -11.96
N TRP A 632 -3.66 -23.50 -11.17
CA TRP A 632 -3.63 -23.73 -9.74
C TRP A 632 -3.66 -25.23 -9.44
N THR A 633 -2.75 -25.70 -8.61
CA THR A 633 -2.74 -27.04 -8.03
C THR A 633 -2.62 -26.93 -6.52
N GLY A 634 -3.47 -27.61 -5.75
CA GLY A 634 -3.38 -27.60 -4.29
C GLY A 634 -3.53 -28.98 -3.68
N ASP A 635 -2.91 -29.17 -2.53
CA ASP A 635 -3.00 -30.35 -1.70
C ASP A 635 -3.36 -29.92 -0.28
N PHE A 636 -4.54 -30.35 0.18
CA PHE A 636 -5.07 -30.00 1.48
C PHE A 636 -5.39 -31.25 2.29
N ALA A 637 -5.01 -31.28 3.56
CA ALA A 637 -5.43 -32.26 4.53
C ALA A 637 -6.60 -31.72 5.35
N ALA A 638 -7.58 -32.58 5.63
CA ALA A 638 -8.72 -32.25 6.47
C ALA A 638 -8.70 -33.07 7.76
N THR A 639 -9.04 -32.43 8.88
CA THR A 639 -9.28 -33.07 10.18
C THR A 639 -10.61 -32.62 10.76
N THR A 640 -11.17 -33.39 11.69
CA THR A 640 -12.34 -32.94 12.48
C THR A 640 -11.93 -31.78 13.39
N HIS A 641 -12.93 -31.13 14.00
CA HIS A 641 -12.70 -30.13 15.06
C HIS A 641 -11.88 -30.70 16.23
N ALA A 642 -12.05 -31.98 16.55
CA ALA A 642 -11.29 -32.69 17.59
C ALA A 642 -9.86 -33.10 17.15
N GLY A 643 -9.47 -32.83 15.89
CA GLY A 643 -8.15 -33.14 15.35
C GLY A 643 -8.00 -34.53 14.74
N HIS A 644 -9.09 -35.30 14.61
CA HIS A 644 -9.04 -36.61 13.96
C HIS A 644 -8.84 -36.46 12.45
N ARG A 645 -7.86 -37.16 11.87
CA ARG A 645 -7.58 -37.11 10.43
C ARG A 645 -8.73 -37.71 9.61
N ILE A 646 -9.17 -36.98 8.58
CA ILE A 646 -10.24 -37.39 7.68
C ILE A 646 -9.69 -37.79 6.32
N GLY A 647 -8.88 -36.94 5.68
CA GLY A 647 -8.52 -37.18 4.29
C GLY A 647 -7.67 -36.10 3.66
N LYS A 648 -7.45 -36.25 2.36
CA LYS A 648 -6.81 -35.27 1.49
C LYS A 648 -7.77 -34.78 0.41
N VAL A 649 -7.56 -33.54 -0.01
CA VAL A 649 -8.23 -32.90 -1.13
C VAL A 649 -7.18 -32.37 -2.10
N ASP A 650 -7.16 -32.91 -3.30
CA ASP A 650 -6.29 -32.46 -4.39
C ASP A 650 -7.09 -31.55 -5.33
N LEU A 651 -6.68 -30.29 -5.42
CA LEU A 651 -7.31 -29.26 -6.23
C LEU A 651 -6.51 -29.05 -7.52
N ARG A 652 -7.20 -28.94 -8.66
CA ARG A 652 -6.61 -28.45 -9.91
C ARG A 652 -7.58 -27.50 -10.63
N GLN A 653 -7.14 -26.28 -10.92
CA GLN A 653 -7.93 -25.27 -11.63
C GLN A 653 -7.12 -24.58 -12.72
N VAL A 654 -7.67 -24.55 -13.94
CA VAL A 654 -7.10 -23.82 -15.07
C VAL A 654 -7.73 -22.42 -15.10
N VAL A 655 -6.91 -21.39 -14.93
CA VAL A 655 -7.37 -19.99 -14.80
C VAL A 655 -8.03 -19.51 -16.09
N ALA A 656 -7.41 -19.76 -17.24
CA ALA A 656 -7.86 -19.23 -18.53
C ALA A 656 -9.26 -19.73 -18.95
N SER A 657 -9.58 -20.99 -18.68
CA SER A 657 -10.87 -21.59 -19.00
C SER A 657 -11.87 -21.54 -17.85
N GLY A 658 -11.44 -21.18 -16.64
CA GLY A 658 -12.27 -21.28 -15.42
C GLY A 658 -12.67 -22.70 -15.04
N THR A 659 -12.07 -23.73 -15.66
CA THR A 659 -12.40 -25.14 -15.39
C THR A 659 -11.52 -25.69 -14.28
N GLY A 660 -12.11 -26.41 -13.33
CA GLY A 660 -11.35 -27.06 -12.27
C GLY A 660 -12.03 -28.28 -11.70
N ARG A 661 -11.26 -28.99 -10.87
CA ARG A 661 -11.65 -30.22 -10.22
C ARG A 661 -11.00 -30.29 -8.83
N ALA A 662 -11.73 -30.78 -7.85
CA ALA A 662 -11.24 -31.15 -6.54
C ALA A 662 -11.51 -32.65 -6.32
N ASP A 663 -10.48 -33.44 -6.11
CA ASP A 663 -10.56 -34.87 -5.80
C ASP A 663 -10.37 -35.07 -4.30
N ILE A 664 -11.25 -35.85 -3.68
CA ILE A 664 -11.30 -36.12 -2.24
C ILE A 664 -10.94 -37.59 -2.03
N ASP A 665 -9.97 -37.87 -1.17
CA ASP A 665 -9.63 -39.23 -0.75
C ASP A 665 -9.43 -39.26 0.77
N THR A 666 -10.30 -39.98 1.47
CA THR A 666 -10.20 -40.13 2.93
C THR A 666 -9.13 -41.13 3.34
N GLY A 667 -8.72 -42.02 2.43
CA GLY A 667 -8.11 -43.29 2.81
C GLY A 667 -9.01 -44.07 3.79
N PRO A 668 -8.43 -44.98 4.59
CA PRO A 668 -9.15 -45.70 5.62
C PRO A 668 -9.52 -44.79 6.81
N LEU A 669 -10.82 -44.58 7.00
CA LEU A 669 -11.41 -43.97 8.19
C LEU A 669 -11.68 -45.06 9.23
N ALA A 670 -10.84 -45.14 10.26
CA ALA A 670 -11.03 -46.08 11.36
C ALA A 670 -11.91 -45.46 12.46
N PHE A 671 -13.07 -46.05 12.69
CA PHE A 671 -13.99 -45.63 13.75
C PHE A 671 -13.81 -46.48 15.01
N ALA A 672 -13.85 -45.83 16.17
CA ALA A 672 -13.88 -46.49 17.48
C ALA A 672 -14.52 -45.57 18.54
N PRO A 673 -15.12 -46.10 19.64
CA PRO A 673 -15.95 -45.31 20.58
C PRO A 673 -15.30 -44.05 21.18
N ASN A 674 -13.96 -44.04 21.36
CA ASN A 674 -13.19 -42.91 21.88
C ASN A 674 -12.24 -42.29 20.83
N ALA A 675 -12.50 -42.54 19.55
CA ALA A 675 -11.77 -42.02 18.42
C ALA A 675 -12.75 -41.37 17.44
N LEU A 676 -12.37 -41.24 16.16
CA LEU A 676 -13.25 -40.73 15.12
C LEU A 676 -14.61 -41.45 15.15
N GLN A 677 -15.69 -40.68 15.16
CA GLN A 677 -17.05 -41.16 15.02
C GLN A 677 -17.71 -40.60 13.73
N PRO A 678 -18.60 -41.36 13.04
CA PRO A 678 -19.27 -40.88 11.83
C PRO A 678 -20.02 -39.55 12.02
N ALA A 679 -20.64 -39.38 13.20
CA ALA A 679 -21.33 -38.15 13.59
C ALA A 679 -20.43 -36.92 13.67
N GLU A 680 -19.10 -37.07 13.81
CA GLU A 680 -18.15 -35.94 13.72
C GLU A 680 -17.98 -35.44 12.28
N LEU A 681 -18.23 -36.28 11.27
CA LEU A 681 -18.04 -35.95 9.86
C LEU A 681 -19.29 -35.29 9.28
N THR A 682 -20.46 -35.85 9.56
CA THR A 682 -21.74 -35.37 9.00
C THR A 682 -22.87 -35.50 10.02
N PRO A 683 -23.75 -34.49 10.15
CA PRO A 683 -24.96 -34.60 10.96
C PRO A 683 -25.90 -35.73 10.49
N GLN A 684 -25.79 -36.14 9.22
CA GLN A 684 -26.62 -37.21 8.65
C GLN A 684 -26.29 -38.59 9.24
N ALA A 685 -25.11 -38.74 9.86
CA ALA A 685 -24.67 -39.98 10.50
C ALA A 685 -24.91 -39.98 12.02
N ASP A 686 -25.71 -39.05 12.57
CA ASP A 686 -26.03 -38.98 14.00
C ASP A 686 -26.74 -40.25 14.54
N PHE A 687 -27.27 -41.10 13.65
CA PHE A 687 -27.87 -42.40 13.99
C PHE A 687 -26.83 -43.51 14.27
N ALA A 688 -25.58 -43.34 13.82
CA ALA A 688 -24.52 -44.34 13.88
C ALA A 688 -23.51 -44.00 15.00
N ARG A 689 -23.93 -44.17 16.25
CA ARG A 689 -23.12 -43.85 17.44
C ARG A 689 -22.35 -45.06 17.95
N ASN A 690 -21.22 -44.82 18.62
CA ASN A 690 -20.28 -45.86 19.06
C ASN A 690 -19.89 -46.78 17.90
N ALA A 691 -19.63 -46.17 16.74
CA ALA A 691 -19.27 -46.90 15.55
C ALA A 691 -17.87 -47.51 15.70
N GLN A 692 -17.71 -48.74 15.23
CA GLN A 692 -16.46 -49.48 15.18
C GLN A 692 -16.29 -50.11 13.81
N GLY A 693 -15.12 -49.97 13.21
CA GLY A 693 -14.81 -50.55 11.89
C GLY A 693 -14.10 -49.55 10.98
N VAL A 694 -14.02 -49.88 9.69
CA VAL A 694 -13.32 -49.06 8.70
C VAL A 694 -14.25 -48.73 7.54
N ALA A 695 -14.26 -47.47 7.14
CA ALA A 695 -14.86 -47.02 5.88
C ALA A 695 -13.83 -46.29 5.02
N THR A 696 -14.05 -46.26 3.71
CA THR A 696 -13.25 -45.46 2.78
C THR A 696 -14.18 -44.67 1.89
N PHE A 697 -13.88 -43.40 1.67
CA PHE A 697 -14.61 -42.53 0.76
C PHE A 697 -13.66 -41.89 -0.26
N LYS A 698 -14.06 -41.98 -1.53
CA LYS A 698 -13.44 -41.23 -2.63
C LYS A 698 -14.51 -40.39 -3.30
N GLY A 699 -14.24 -39.11 -3.51
CA GLY A 699 -15.19 -38.19 -4.11
C GLY A 699 -14.52 -37.21 -5.05
N TRP A 700 -15.30 -36.50 -5.85
CA TRP A 700 -14.80 -35.41 -6.69
C TRP A 700 -15.87 -34.34 -6.90
N PHE A 701 -15.42 -33.12 -7.11
CA PHE A 701 -16.19 -31.98 -7.60
C PHE A 701 -15.52 -31.44 -8.86
N ALA A 702 -16.29 -31.15 -9.90
CA ALA A 702 -15.80 -30.53 -11.13
C ALA A 702 -16.68 -29.34 -11.52
N TRP A 703 -16.06 -28.27 -11.99
CA TRP A 703 -16.73 -27.03 -12.37
C TRP A 703 -16.16 -26.46 -13.67
N GLY A 704 -16.96 -25.63 -14.34
CA GLY A 704 -16.56 -24.93 -15.55
C GLY A 704 -17.54 -23.80 -15.89
N PRO A 705 -17.20 -22.94 -16.86
CA PRO A 705 -18.02 -21.81 -17.23
C PRO A 705 -19.37 -22.25 -17.79
N GLY A 706 -20.46 -21.63 -17.34
CA GLY A 706 -21.81 -21.80 -17.89
C GLY A 706 -22.56 -23.08 -17.48
N ALA A 707 -22.00 -23.94 -16.63
CA ALA A 707 -22.65 -25.16 -16.15
C ALA A 707 -22.62 -25.27 -14.62
N PRO A 708 -23.63 -25.87 -13.97
CA PRO A 708 -23.59 -26.21 -12.54
C PRO A 708 -22.40 -27.12 -12.22
N ALA A 709 -21.85 -26.99 -11.00
CA ALA A 709 -20.82 -27.91 -10.53
C ALA A 709 -21.35 -29.35 -10.53
N GLN A 710 -20.56 -30.27 -11.05
CA GLN A 710 -20.82 -31.70 -11.03
C GLN A 710 -20.04 -32.35 -9.89
N SER A 711 -20.54 -33.45 -9.35
CA SER A 711 -19.85 -34.18 -8.29
C SER A 711 -20.19 -35.66 -8.34
N GLY A 712 -19.39 -36.50 -7.68
CA GLY A 712 -19.65 -37.93 -7.56
C GLY A 712 -18.71 -38.57 -6.57
N GLY A 713 -18.96 -39.82 -6.20
CA GLY A 713 -18.10 -40.51 -5.23
C GLY A 713 -18.43 -41.97 -5.01
N GLU A 714 -17.66 -42.60 -4.14
CA GLU A 714 -17.72 -44.01 -3.78
C GLU A 714 -17.45 -44.14 -2.28
N LEU A 715 -18.38 -44.77 -1.55
CA LEU A 715 -18.26 -45.08 -0.13
C LEU A 715 -18.25 -46.59 0.05
N LYS A 716 -17.17 -47.13 0.61
CA LYS A 716 -17.09 -48.53 1.02
C LYS A 716 -17.09 -48.63 2.53
N ALA A 717 -17.94 -49.48 3.07
CA ALA A 717 -17.92 -49.86 4.48
C ALA A 717 -17.74 -51.38 4.55
N ASN A 718 -16.78 -51.83 5.38
CA ASN A 718 -16.48 -53.24 5.56
C ASN A 718 -16.63 -53.59 7.03
N GLY A 719 -17.62 -54.42 7.36
CA GLY A 719 -17.90 -54.87 8.72
C GLY A 719 -18.15 -53.73 9.71
N LEU A 720 -18.78 -52.63 9.30
CA LEU A 720 -19.04 -51.50 10.19
C LEU A 720 -20.10 -51.87 11.23
N GLU A 721 -19.80 -51.61 12.50
CA GLU A 721 -20.67 -51.86 13.64
C GLU A 721 -21.06 -50.53 14.28
N PHE A 722 -22.30 -50.36 14.75
CA PHE A 722 -22.71 -49.20 15.53
C PHE A 722 -23.98 -49.46 16.34
N LYS A 723 -24.28 -48.60 17.31
CA LYS A 723 -25.55 -48.63 18.04
C LYS A 723 -26.60 -47.76 17.35
N SER A 724 -27.68 -48.38 16.89
CA SER A 724 -28.84 -47.71 16.31
C SER A 724 -30.00 -47.59 17.31
N PRO A 725 -31.04 -46.79 17.02
CA PRO A 725 -32.28 -46.77 17.83
C PRO A 725 -32.99 -48.13 17.93
N LEU A 726 -32.76 -49.04 16.97
CA LEU A 726 -33.37 -50.38 16.94
C LEU A 726 -32.54 -51.45 17.69
N GLY A 727 -31.30 -51.14 18.07
CA GLY A 727 -30.35 -52.10 18.64
C GLY A 727 -28.93 -51.96 18.07
N ALA A 728 -28.01 -52.77 18.56
CA ALA A 728 -26.65 -52.82 18.02
C ALA A 728 -26.65 -53.46 16.63
N VAL A 729 -26.10 -52.75 15.65
CA VAL A 729 -25.95 -53.19 14.27
C VAL A 729 -24.53 -53.68 14.10
N LEU A 730 -24.38 -54.91 13.61
CA LEU A 730 -23.11 -55.60 13.47
C LEU A 730 -22.90 -56.02 12.01
N GLY A 731 -21.69 -55.78 11.49
CA GLY A 731 -21.28 -56.28 10.17
C GLY A 731 -21.97 -55.61 8.98
N ILE A 732 -22.01 -54.28 8.92
CA ILE A 732 -22.48 -53.58 7.71
C ILE A 732 -21.43 -53.65 6.61
N ASN A 733 -21.84 -54.14 5.45
CA ASN A 733 -21.04 -54.18 4.24
C ASN A 733 -21.78 -53.46 3.11
N SER A 734 -21.16 -52.43 2.54
CA SER A 734 -21.71 -51.67 1.42
C SER A 734 -20.64 -51.10 0.50
N ASP A 735 -20.98 -50.98 -0.78
CA ASP A 735 -20.23 -50.27 -1.80
C ASP A 735 -21.22 -49.33 -2.52
N LEU A 736 -21.22 -48.06 -2.11
CA LEU A 736 -22.20 -47.07 -2.52
C LEU A 736 -21.58 -46.09 -3.51
N HIS A 737 -22.14 -45.99 -4.70
CA HIS A 737 -21.73 -45.07 -5.75
C HIS A 737 -22.67 -43.86 -5.84
N PHE A 738 -22.11 -42.66 -5.75
CA PHE A 738 -22.80 -41.39 -5.82
C PHE A 738 -22.62 -40.73 -7.19
N THR A 739 -23.73 -40.33 -7.81
CA THR A 739 -23.76 -39.53 -9.05
C THR A 739 -23.79 -38.03 -8.79
N SER A 740 -24.04 -37.63 -7.53
CA SER A 740 -23.94 -36.26 -7.04
C SER A 740 -23.72 -36.27 -5.53
N LEU A 741 -22.87 -35.35 -5.04
CA LEU A 741 -22.63 -35.09 -3.62
C LEU A 741 -23.35 -33.82 -3.12
N SER A 742 -23.82 -32.97 -4.04
CA SER A 742 -24.59 -31.76 -3.73
C SER A 742 -25.60 -31.44 -4.84
N PRO A 743 -26.87 -31.90 -4.73
CA PRO A 743 -27.44 -32.69 -3.64
C PRO A 743 -26.93 -34.14 -3.63
N LEU A 744 -27.08 -34.84 -2.51
CA LEU A 744 -26.61 -36.23 -2.36
C LEU A 744 -27.52 -37.21 -3.14
N VAL A 745 -26.99 -37.86 -4.18
CA VAL A 745 -27.72 -38.77 -5.07
C VAL A 745 -26.86 -40.00 -5.39
N THR A 746 -27.42 -41.20 -5.32
CA THR A 746 -26.72 -42.45 -5.68
C THR A 746 -26.98 -42.88 -7.13
N GLN A 747 -26.19 -43.83 -7.62
CA GLN A 747 -26.60 -44.62 -8.78
C GLN A 747 -27.82 -45.49 -8.41
N PRO A 748 -28.69 -45.87 -9.36
CA PRO A 748 -29.80 -46.76 -9.08
C PRO A 748 -29.34 -48.17 -8.63
N GLY A 749 -30.15 -48.83 -7.82
CA GLY A 749 -30.01 -50.20 -7.36
C GLY A 749 -28.90 -50.46 -6.35
N GLN A 750 -28.54 -49.49 -5.50
CA GLN A 750 -27.48 -49.67 -4.50
C GLN A 750 -27.84 -50.74 -3.48
N LYS A 751 -26.85 -51.53 -3.03
CA LYS A 751 -27.06 -52.62 -2.07
C LYS A 751 -26.35 -52.36 -0.76
N VAL A 752 -27.04 -52.65 0.34
CA VAL A 752 -26.47 -52.69 1.68
C VAL A 752 -26.80 -54.03 2.33
N ASN A 753 -25.79 -54.65 2.96
CA ASN A 753 -25.95 -55.88 3.70
C ASN A 753 -25.59 -55.64 5.17
N VAL A 754 -26.34 -56.27 6.07
CA VAL A 754 -26.11 -56.23 7.51
C VAL A 754 -26.16 -57.65 8.05
N GLU A 755 -25.09 -58.09 8.70
CA GLU A 755 -24.99 -59.46 9.22
C GLU A 755 -25.99 -59.71 10.35
N LEU A 756 -26.05 -58.81 11.33
CA LEU A 756 -26.88 -58.97 12.52
C LEU A 756 -27.32 -57.61 13.09
N VAL A 757 -28.59 -57.50 13.46
CA VAL A 757 -29.11 -56.43 14.32
C VAL A 757 -29.60 -57.05 15.63
N GLN A 758 -28.92 -56.71 16.72
CA GLN A 758 -29.27 -57.10 18.09
C GLN A 758 -30.41 -56.22 18.62
N ALA A 759 -31.59 -56.37 18.02
CA ALA A 759 -32.85 -55.85 18.56
C ALA A 759 -33.39 -56.80 19.65
N ALA A 760 -34.54 -56.47 20.23
CA ALA A 760 -35.22 -57.35 21.19
C ALA A 760 -35.38 -58.78 20.61
N THR A 761 -35.78 -58.88 19.34
CA THR A 761 -35.67 -60.10 18.54
C THR A 761 -34.56 -59.92 17.51
N PRO A 762 -33.49 -60.74 17.52
CA PRO A 762 -32.39 -60.60 16.59
C PRO A 762 -32.83 -60.73 15.12
N LEU A 763 -32.34 -59.82 14.27
CA LEU A 763 -32.52 -59.85 12.82
C LEU A 763 -31.20 -60.23 12.16
N SER A 764 -31.16 -61.26 11.32
CA SER A 764 -29.91 -61.71 10.69
C SER A 764 -30.00 -61.70 9.16
N GLY A 765 -28.84 -61.54 8.51
CA GLY A 765 -28.72 -61.58 7.05
C GLY A 765 -29.61 -60.57 6.34
N LEU A 766 -29.68 -59.34 6.87
CA LEU A 766 -30.48 -58.28 6.27
C LEU A 766 -29.82 -57.80 4.98
N SER A 767 -30.61 -57.65 3.92
CA SER A 767 -30.19 -57.05 2.66
C SER A 767 -31.24 -56.05 2.21
N ALA A 768 -30.80 -54.90 1.72
CA ALA A 768 -31.68 -53.90 1.13
C ALA A 768 -31.09 -53.36 -0.18
N GLN A 769 -31.97 -53.16 -1.17
CA GLN A 769 -31.69 -52.46 -2.42
C GLN A 769 -32.45 -51.13 -2.41
N PHE A 770 -31.73 -50.03 -2.62
CA PHE A 770 -32.28 -48.68 -2.52
C PHE A 770 -31.65 -47.70 -3.53
N ASP A 771 -32.40 -46.63 -3.78
CA ASP A 771 -31.99 -45.44 -4.51
C ASP A 771 -32.10 -44.22 -3.61
N LEU A 772 -31.04 -43.41 -3.55
CA LEU A 772 -31.07 -42.12 -2.89
C LEU A 772 -31.17 -41.01 -3.94
N ASP A 773 -32.25 -40.26 -3.92
CA ASP A 773 -32.44 -39.04 -4.70
C ASP A 773 -32.37 -37.81 -3.77
N ALA A 774 -32.30 -36.62 -4.34
CA ALA A 774 -32.11 -35.35 -3.64
C ALA A 774 -33.16 -35.06 -2.55
N ARG A 775 -34.33 -35.72 -2.59
CA ARG A 775 -35.45 -35.49 -1.65
C ARG A 775 -36.04 -36.75 -1.03
N SER A 776 -35.64 -37.93 -1.46
CA SER A 776 -36.24 -39.19 -1.01
C SER A 776 -35.30 -40.37 -1.14
N VAL A 777 -35.51 -41.38 -0.30
CA VAL A 777 -34.96 -42.72 -0.42
C VAL A 777 -36.04 -43.64 -0.95
N SER A 778 -35.82 -44.27 -2.09
CA SER A 778 -36.65 -45.36 -2.59
C SER A 778 -36.03 -46.68 -2.16
N ILE A 779 -36.79 -47.54 -1.51
CA ILE A 779 -36.35 -48.89 -1.15
C ILE A 779 -37.13 -49.84 -2.05
N ASP A 780 -36.44 -50.51 -2.97
CA ASP A 780 -37.06 -51.44 -3.92
C ASP A 780 -37.31 -52.80 -3.29
N GLN A 781 -36.33 -53.26 -2.51
CA GLN A 781 -36.38 -54.55 -1.83
C GLN A 781 -35.64 -54.41 -0.50
N ALA A 782 -36.23 -54.93 0.59
CA ALA A 782 -35.49 -55.21 1.80
C ALA A 782 -35.95 -56.54 2.39
N SER A 783 -35.04 -57.37 2.87
CA SER A 783 -35.36 -58.67 3.46
C SER A 783 -34.39 -59.07 4.55
N GLY A 784 -34.80 -59.98 5.43
CA GLY A 784 -33.94 -60.58 6.45
C GLY A 784 -34.60 -61.76 7.15
N ALA A 785 -33.86 -62.43 8.03
CA ALA A 785 -34.36 -63.52 8.85
C ALA A 785 -34.69 -63.03 10.27
N ILE A 786 -35.82 -63.48 10.81
CA ILE A 786 -36.26 -63.21 12.17
C ILE A 786 -36.99 -64.44 12.72
N ALA A 787 -36.66 -64.87 13.95
CA ALA A 787 -37.36 -65.95 14.67
C ALA A 787 -37.72 -67.17 13.79
N GLU A 788 -36.68 -67.79 13.19
CA GLU A 788 -36.74 -68.93 12.23
C GLU A 788 -37.42 -68.66 10.88
N GLY A 789 -38.12 -67.53 10.72
CA GLY A 789 -38.77 -67.12 9.48
C GLY A 789 -38.05 -65.99 8.74
N ARG A 790 -38.78 -65.32 7.85
CA ARG A 790 -38.30 -64.20 7.04
C ARG A 790 -39.22 -62.99 7.13
N ILE A 791 -38.63 -61.83 6.95
CA ILE A 791 -39.34 -60.56 6.75
C ILE A 791 -38.93 -59.97 5.41
N ARG A 792 -39.89 -59.31 4.76
CA ARG A 792 -39.68 -58.58 3.52
C ARG A 792 -40.42 -57.25 3.55
N LEU A 793 -39.78 -56.19 3.11
CA LEU A 793 -40.41 -54.90 2.88
C LEU A 793 -40.80 -54.80 1.41
N GLU A 794 -42.02 -54.34 1.15
CA GLU A 794 -42.45 -53.99 -0.20
C GLU A 794 -41.85 -52.66 -0.67
N PRO A 795 -41.80 -52.42 -2.01
CA PRO A 795 -41.28 -51.17 -2.54
C PRO A 795 -41.93 -49.96 -1.86
N MET A 796 -41.11 -49.06 -1.31
CA MET A 796 -41.59 -47.85 -0.64
C MET A 796 -40.68 -46.65 -0.91
N VAL A 797 -41.26 -45.46 -0.83
CA VAL A 797 -40.52 -44.19 -0.96
C VAL A 797 -40.65 -43.41 0.34
N ALA A 798 -39.51 -43.08 0.94
CA ALA A 798 -39.41 -42.32 2.17
C ALA A 798 -38.80 -40.93 1.87
N PRO A 799 -39.52 -39.81 2.10
CA PRO A 799 -38.95 -38.48 1.94
C PRO A 799 -37.83 -38.22 2.97
N LEU A 800 -36.78 -37.52 2.56
CA LEU A 800 -35.68 -37.10 3.43
C LEU A 800 -36.03 -35.90 4.33
N ALA A 801 -37.15 -35.21 4.04
CA ALA A 801 -37.61 -34.08 4.83
C ALA A 801 -38.00 -34.55 6.25
N ALA A 802 -37.39 -33.96 7.27
CA ALA A 802 -37.62 -34.33 8.66
C ALA A 802 -39.11 -34.28 9.03
N GLY A 803 -39.64 -35.38 9.57
CA GLY A 803 -41.03 -35.52 9.99
C GLY A 803 -42.05 -35.70 8.85
N ALA A 804 -41.62 -35.74 7.59
CA ALA A 804 -42.51 -36.02 6.48
C ALA A 804 -43.06 -37.45 6.56
N PRO A 805 -44.37 -37.65 6.38
CA PRO A 805 -44.97 -38.96 6.53
C PRO A 805 -44.63 -39.87 5.34
N PHE A 806 -44.38 -41.15 5.62
CA PHE A 806 -44.21 -42.19 4.61
C PHE A 806 -44.97 -43.47 4.97
N LYS A 807 -45.25 -44.29 3.97
CA LYS A 807 -46.01 -45.53 4.09
C LYS A 807 -45.21 -46.71 3.56
N GLY A 808 -45.40 -47.88 4.15
CA GLY A 808 -44.78 -49.12 3.69
C GLY A 808 -45.61 -50.34 4.07
N VAL A 809 -45.25 -51.50 3.53
CA VAL A 809 -45.89 -52.79 3.87
C VAL A 809 -44.80 -53.77 4.25
N LEU A 810 -44.87 -54.27 5.49
CA LEU A 810 -44.01 -55.33 5.99
C LEU A 810 -44.71 -56.68 5.77
N VAL A 811 -44.07 -57.59 5.07
CA VAL A 811 -44.49 -58.98 4.87
C VAL A 811 -43.69 -59.87 5.80
N ILE A 812 -44.37 -60.78 6.47
CA ILE A 812 -43.82 -61.75 7.40
C ILE A 812 -44.10 -63.14 6.83
N ASP A 813 -43.06 -63.94 6.69
CA ASP A 813 -43.12 -65.29 6.12
C ASP A 813 -42.55 -66.30 7.13
N HIS A 814 -43.42 -67.15 7.67
CA HIS A 814 -43.15 -68.30 8.51
C HIS A 814 -42.40 -67.95 9.81
N VAL A 815 -42.79 -66.85 10.45
CA VAL A 815 -42.13 -66.39 11.68
C VAL A 815 -42.73 -67.07 12.91
N ARG A 816 -41.87 -67.63 13.77
CA ARG A 816 -42.31 -68.20 15.05
C ARG A 816 -42.56 -67.09 16.07
N ILE A 817 -43.80 -66.62 16.16
CA ILE A 817 -44.18 -65.45 16.97
C ILE A 817 -43.87 -65.63 18.46
N GLY A 818 -43.78 -66.87 18.95
CA GLY A 818 -43.41 -67.16 20.33
C GLY A 818 -42.02 -66.68 20.72
N GLN A 819 -41.06 -66.70 19.78
CA GLN A 819 -39.71 -66.15 20.03
C GLN A 819 -39.72 -64.62 20.04
N VAL A 820 -40.58 -64.00 19.23
CA VAL A 820 -40.76 -62.54 19.23
C VAL A 820 -41.39 -62.07 20.54
N LEU A 821 -42.42 -62.77 21.01
CA LEU A 821 -43.11 -62.46 22.27
C LEU A 821 -42.25 -62.73 23.51
N ALA A 822 -41.43 -63.78 23.49
CA ALA A 822 -40.49 -64.10 24.56
C ALA A 822 -39.47 -62.98 24.82
N ALA A 823 -39.20 -62.13 23.82
CA ALA A 823 -38.34 -60.97 23.94
C ALA A 823 -39.06 -59.68 24.40
N SER A 824 -40.37 -59.76 24.70
CA SER A 824 -41.19 -58.60 25.09
C SER A 824 -41.56 -58.62 26.58
N SER A 825 -42.08 -57.51 27.11
CA SER A 825 -42.66 -57.45 28.46
C SER A 825 -43.88 -58.37 28.66
N LEU A 826 -44.36 -59.02 27.59
CA LEU A 826 -45.46 -59.97 27.62
C LEU A 826 -45.01 -61.42 27.84
N ALA A 827 -43.71 -61.70 27.90
CA ALA A 827 -43.20 -63.07 28.06
C ALA A 827 -43.71 -63.78 29.32
N ASP A 828 -43.91 -63.02 30.41
CA ASP A 828 -44.43 -63.54 31.68
C ASP A 828 -45.96 -63.71 31.68
N SER A 829 -46.66 -63.02 30.78
CA SER A 829 -48.11 -62.91 30.76
C SER A 829 -48.78 -63.74 29.68
N VAL A 830 -48.12 -63.92 28.53
CA VAL A 830 -48.66 -64.58 27.34
C VAL A 830 -47.60 -65.48 26.73
N LYS A 831 -47.90 -66.78 26.59
CA LYS A 831 -47.10 -67.74 25.84
C LYS A 831 -47.88 -68.17 24.60
N LEU A 832 -47.36 -67.84 23.43
CA LEU A 832 -47.96 -68.21 22.15
C LEU A 832 -46.90 -68.93 21.30
N ASP A 833 -47.10 -70.21 21.04
CA ASP A 833 -46.29 -70.96 20.07
C ASP A 833 -47.09 -71.13 18.79
N ALA A 834 -46.76 -70.31 17.80
CA ALA A 834 -47.39 -70.26 16.49
C ALA A 834 -46.36 -69.83 15.44
N VAL A 835 -46.42 -70.43 14.26
CA VAL A 835 -45.75 -69.92 13.06
C VAL A 835 -46.76 -69.09 12.28
N VAL A 836 -46.44 -67.84 11.95
CA VAL A 836 -47.39 -66.92 11.31
C VAL A 836 -46.86 -66.34 10.00
N ASP A 837 -47.77 -66.18 9.05
CA ASP A 837 -47.60 -65.37 7.85
C ASP A 837 -48.46 -64.12 7.97
N GLY A 838 -48.04 -63.01 7.37
CA GLY A 838 -48.89 -61.84 7.34
C GLY A 838 -48.32 -60.64 6.64
N ARG A 839 -49.16 -59.60 6.57
CA ARG A 839 -48.92 -58.40 5.79
C ARG A 839 -49.39 -57.21 6.62
N ILE A 840 -48.45 -56.33 6.97
CA ILE A 840 -48.63 -55.25 7.93
C ILE A 840 -48.35 -53.91 7.23
N PRO A 841 -49.40 -53.22 6.74
CA PRO A 841 -49.26 -51.85 6.26
C PRO A 841 -49.00 -50.90 7.42
N PHE A 842 -47.98 -50.06 7.29
CA PHE A 842 -47.63 -49.06 8.29
C PHE A 842 -47.47 -47.67 7.68
N THR A 843 -47.70 -46.65 8.50
CA THR A 843 -47.43 -45.24 8.20
C THR A 843 -46.59 -44.65 9.32
N VAL A 844 -45.46 -44.05 8.97
CA VAL A 844 -44.61 -43.29 9.89
C VAL A 844 -44.85 -41.82 9.66
N SER A 845 -45.02 -41.04 10.72
CA SER A 845 -45.16 -39.58 10.68
C SER A 845 -44.55 -38.94 11.93
N SER A 846 -44.62 -37.62 12.06
CA SER A 846 -44.24 -36.92 13.30
C SER A 846 -45.03 -37.37 14.54
N ALA A 847 -46.23 -37.95 14.36
CA ALA A 847 -47.03 -38.54 15.43
C ALA A 847 -46.58 -39.95 15.84
N GLY A 848 -45.65 -40.57 15.11
CA GLY A 848 -45.15 -41.92 15.36
C GLY A 848 -45.51 -42.94 14.28
N LEU A 849 -45.31 -44.23 14.60
CA LEU A 849 -45.63 -45.38 13.76
C LEU A 849 -47.09 -45.78 13.99
N THR A 850 -47.87 -45.83 12.92
CA THR A 850 -49.26 -46.31 12.92
C THR A 850 -49.41 -47.48 11.97
N ILE A 851 -50.24 -48.46 12.33
CA ILE A 851 -50.58 -49.63 11.55
C ILE A 851 -52.07 -49.55 11.23
N GLN A 852 -52.43 -49.74 9.95
CA GLN A 852 -53.82 -49.73 9.50
C GLN A 852 -54.07 -50.97 8.64
N GLY A 853 -54.96 -51.85 9.11
CA GLY A 853 -55.36 -53.06 8.40
C GLY A 853 -54.25 -54.10 8.27
N GLY A 854 -53.43 -54.30 9.32
CA GLY A 854 -52.47 -55.40 9.33
C GLY A 854 -53.16 -56.73 9.56
N GLU A 855 -52.71 -57.79 8.89
CA GLU A 855 -53.22 -59.15 9.07
C GLU A 855 -52.08 -60.13 9.37
N LEU A 856 -52.31 -61.03 10.32
CA LEU A 856 -51.45 -62.17 10.66
C LEU A 856 -52.31 -63.44 10.70
N ARG A 857 -51.81 -64.54 10.16
CA ARG A 857 -52.49 -65.84 10.15
C ARG A 857 -51.51 -66.95 10.53
N ALA A 858 -51.94 -67.89 11.34
CA ALA A 858 -51.13 -69.05 11.70
C ALA A 858 -51.03 -70.07 10.56
N VAL A 859 -49.80 -70.49 10.26
CA VAL A 859 -49.46 -71.50 9.25
C VAL A 859 -49.45 -72.88 9.90
N GLY A 860 -50.60 -73.27 10.49
CA GLY A 860 -50.80 -74.55 11.17
C GLY A 860 -51.25 -74.42 12.63
N PRO A 861 -51.49 -75.56 13.31
CA PRO A 861 -51.95 -75.59 14.69
C PRO A 861 -50.86 -75.13 15.67
N GLY A 862 -51.25 -74.58 16.81
CA GLY A 862 -50.33 -74.10 17.84
C GLY A 862 -50.95 -74.03 19.24
N ARG A 863 -50.26 -73.37 20.17
CA ARG A 863 -50.70 -73.28 21.58
C ARG A 863 -50.62 -71.84 22.10
N LEU A 864 -51.67 -71.41 22.80
CA LEU A 864 -51.76 -70.14 23.50
C LEU A 864 -52.03 -70.39 25.00
N SER A 865 -51.34 -69.65 25.86
CA SER A 865 -51.54 -69.66 27.30
C SER A 865 -51.42 -68.23 27.82
N ILE A 866 -52.48 -67.72 28.45
CA ILE A 866 -52.52 -66.38 29.06
C ILE A 866 -52.62 -66.52 30.58
N SER A 867 -51.74 -65.86 31.31
CA SER A 867 -51.73 -65.89 32.77
C SER A 867 -52.94 -65.13 33.36
N ARG A 868 -53.53 -65.66 34.44
CA ARG A 868 -54.62 -64.99 35.18
C ARG A 868 -54.25 -63.60 35.73
N LYS A 869 -52.94 -63.34 35.95
CA LYS A 869 -52.46 -62.04 36.44
C LYS A 869 -52.56 -60.96 35.35
N ALA A 870 -52.21 -61.30 34.12
CA ALA A 870 -52.31 -60.40 32.96
C ALA A 870 -53.73 -59.95 32.63
N LEU A 871 -54.70 -60.81 32.98
CA LEU A 871 -56.12 -60.60 32.71
C LEU A 871 -56.82 -59.69 33.74
N LYS A 872 -56.17 -59.37 34.88
CA LYS A 872 -56.71 -58.49 35.95
C LYS A 872 -56.39 -57.01 35.79
N ASP A 873 -55.33 -56.68 35.05
CA ASP A 873 -54.86 -55.28 34.87
C ASP A 873 -55.52 -54.57 33.66
N GLY A 874 -56.27 -55.32 32.83
CA GLY A 874 -57.18 -54.74 31.83
C GLY A 874 -58.47 -54.27 32.49
N ALA A 875 -58.97 -53.10 32.09
CA ALA A 875 -60.13 -52.44 32.70
C ALA A 875 -61.41 -53.31 32.66
N SER A 876 -61.58 -54.17 33.67
CA SER A 876 -62.83 -54.73 34.23
C SER A 876 -62.53 -55.76 35.33
N ALA A 877 -61.84 -55.34 36.41
CA ALA A 877 -61.66 -56.17 37.61
C ALA A 877 -62.62 -55.76 38.73
N LYS A 878 -63.94 -55.78 38.46
CA LYS A 878 -64.97 -55.75 39.52
C LYS A 878 -65.93 -56.91 39.30
N GLN A 879 -65.84 -57.90 40.21
CA GLN A 879 -66.65 -59.13 40.31
C GLN A 879 -66.72 -59.96 39.03
N ALA A 880 -65.72 -60.81 38.81
CA ALA A 880 -65.79 -61.86 37.79
C ALA A 880 -66.92 -62.85 38.13
N GLY A 881 -67.88 -63.03 37.23
CA GLY A 881 -68.92 -64.05 37.31
C GLY A 881 -68.40 -65.42 36.86
N PHE A 882 -69.29 -66.41 36.89
CA PHE A 882 -68.99 -67.80 36.50
C PHE A 882 -68.54 -67.93 35.03
N ALA A 883 -69.13 -67.16 34.13
CA ALA A 883 -68.79 -67.17 32.71
C ALA A 883 -67.37 -66.62 32.46
N GLU A 884 -66.98 -65.59 33.19
CA GLU A 884 -65.65 -64.99 33.12
C GLU A 884 -64.56 -65.95 33.65
N ASP A 885 -64.81 -66.66 34.75
CA ASP A 885 -63.83 -67.63 35.28
C ASP A 885 -63.62 -68.84 34.35
N LEU A 886 -64.67 -69.30 33.66
CA LEU A 886 -64.56 -70.31 32.61
C LEU A 886 -63.77 -69.81 31.39
N ALA A 887 -64.01 -68.56 30.96
CA ALA A 887 -63.25 -67.94 29.87
C ALA A 887 -61.75 -67.80 30.23
N TYR A 888 -61.43 -67.44 31.48
CA TYR A 888 -60.05 -67.40 31.96
C TYR A 888 -59.38 -68.78 32.03
N GLN A 889 -60.12 -69.83 32.38
CA GLN A 889 -59.59 -71.19 32.33
C GLN A 889 -59.36 -71.66 30.89
N ALA A 890 -60.28 -71.32 29.98
CA ALA A 890 -60.17 -71.62 28.55
C ALA A 890 -58.89 -71.01 27.92
N MET A 891 -58.55 -69.77 28.29
CA MET A 891 -57.36 -69.06 27.80
C MET A 891 -56.06 -69.47 28.49
N GLY A 892 -56.12 -70.18 29.63
CA GLY A 892 -54.94 -70.60 30.39
C GLY A 892 -54.11 -71.68 29.68
N ASP A 893 -54.75 -72.57 28.92
CA ASP A 893 -54.12 -73.65 28.15
C ASP A 893 -54.97 -73.98 26.90
N LEU A 894 -54.80 -73.20 25.83
CA LEU A 894 -55.54 -73.33 24.58
C LEU A 894 -54.66 -73.94 23.49
N ALA A 895 -55.07 -75.05 22.89
CA ALA A 895 -54.52 -75.52 21.62
C ALA A 895 -55.43 -75.05 20.49
N PHE A 896 -54.92 -74.32 19.51
CA PHE A 896 -55.71 -73.80 18.39
C PHE A 896 -55.39 -74.52 17.09
N ASP A 897 -56.42 -74.68 16.26
CA ASP A 897 -56.30 -75.22 14.91
C ASP A 897 -56.18 -74.09 13.88
N THR A 898 -56.84 -72.94 14.12
CA THR A 898 -56.68 -71.69 13.34
C THR A 898 -56.56 -70.48 14.25
N LEU A 899 -55.68 -69.54 13.88
CA LEU A 899 -55.51 -68.26 14.55
C LEU A 899 -55.32 -67.17 13.49
N ASP A 900 -56.25 -66.23 13.44
CA ASP A 900 -56.18 -65.02 12.61
C ASP A 900 -56.12 -63.80 13.54
N ALA A 901 -55.28 -62.82 13.24
CA ALA A 901 -55.18 -61.59 14.01
C ALA A 901 -55.20 -60.37 13.08
N SER A 902 -56.05 -59.40 13.37
CA SER A 902 -56.00 -58.09 12.71
C SER A 902 -55.40 -57.03 13.63
N LEU A 903 -54.54 -56.19 13.05
CA LEU A 903 -53.71 -55.20 13.74
C LEU A 903 -54.14 -53.80 13.29
N ASN A 904 -54.51 -52.96 14.25
CA ASN A 904 -54.87 -51.55 14.00
C ASN A 904 -54.36 -50.65 15.11
N THR A 905 -53.89 -49.46 14.78
CA THR A 905 -53.61 -48.42 15.79
C THR A 905 -54.91 -47.74 16.22
N LEU A 906 -55.21 -47.82 17.51
CA LEU A 906 -56.35 -47.24 18.19
C LEU A 906 -56.00 -45.84 18.78
N PRO A 907 -57.00 -45.02 19.16
CA PRO A 907 -56.76 -43.73 19.81
C PRO A 907 -55.86 -43.84 21.05
N GLY A 908 -54.97 -42.86 21.24
CA GLY A 908 -53.97 -42.86 22.32
C GLY A 908 -52.76 -43.77 22.05
N ASP A 909 -52.42 -44.01 20.78
CA ASP A 909 -51.26 -44.78 20.31
C ASP A 909 -51.23 -46.24 20.80
N ARG A 910 -52.42 -46.83 21.00
CA ARG A 910 -52.54 -48.23 21.41
C ARG A 910 -52.60 -49.13 20.19
N LEU A 911 -51.88 -50.25 20.20
CA LEU A 911 -52.00 -51.27 19.16
C LEU A 911 -53.17 -52.20 19.54
N GLY A 912 -54.28 -52.08 18.82
CA GLY A 912 -55.38 -53.03 18.87
C GLY A 912 -55.01 -54.29 18.10
N VAL A 913 -55.16 -55.43 18.75
CA VAL A 913 -55.01 -56.75 18.15
C VAL A 913 -56.30 -57.53 18.38
N LEU A 914 -57.02 -57.79 17.30
CA LEU A 914 -58.25 -58.55 17.31
C LEU A 914 -57.96 -59.98 16.83
N PHE A 915 -57.90 -60.91 17.77
CA PHE A 915 -57.69 -62.32 17.48
C PHE A 915 -59.00 -63.05 17.24
N HIS A 916 -59.03 -63.92 16.24
CA HIS A 916 -60.06 -64.93 16.03
C HIS A 916 -59.40 -66.29 16.16
N ILE A 917 -59.79 -67.04 17.19
CA ILE A 917 -59.12 -68.29 17.55
C ILE A 917 -60.14 -69.42 17.59
N LYS A 918 -59.88 -70.49 16.84
CA LYS A 918 -60.65 -71.73 16.90
C LYS A 918 -59.76 -72.85 17.40
N GLY A 919 -60.19 -73.50 18.46
CA GLY A 919 -59.36 -74.49 19.14
C GLY A 919 -60.09 -75.29 20.22
N ARG A 920 -59.31 -75.83 21.14
CA ARG A 920 -59.77 -76.64 22.26
C ARG A 920 -58.93 -76.42 23.52
N HIS A 921 -59.55 -76.54 24.68
CA HIS A 921 -58.85 -76.48 25.97
C HIS A 921 -58.00 -77.74 26.17
N ALA A 922 -56.68 -77.59 26.25
CA ALA A 922 -55.71 -78.68 26.26
C ALA A 922 -54.72 -78.58 27.45
N PRO A 923 -55.20 -78.71 28.71
CA PRO A 923 -54.36 -78.58 29.89
C PRO A 923 -53.31 -79.72 29.99
N PRO A 924 -52.15 -79.51 30.65
CA PRO A 924 -51.08 -80.51 30.75
C PRO A 924 -51.49 -81.82 31.44
N LYS A 925 -52.53 -81.77 32.30
CA LYS A 925 -53.14 -82.93 32.92
C LYS A 925 -54.63 -82.97 32.56
N PRO A 926 -55.20 -84.14 32.21
CA PRO A 926 -56.63 -84.25 31.90
C PRO A 926 -57.50 -83.78 33.08
N GLN A 927 -58.42 -82.86 32.84
CA GLN A 927 -59.33 -82.33 33.85
C GLN A 927 -60.77 -82.74 33.50
N ARG A 928 -61.54 -83.08 34.53
CA ARG A 928 -62.98 -83.35 34.44
C ARG A 928 -63.70 -82.37 35.36
N ALA A 929 -64.82 -81.80 34.91
CA ALA A 929 -65.63 -80.93 35.75
C ALA A 929 -66.27 -81.75 36.87
N THR A 930 -65.94 -81.43 38.13
CA THR A 930 -66.53 -82.07 39.31
C THR A 930 -67.30 -81.04 40.12
N ILE A 931 -68.61 -81.26 40.28
CA ILE A 931 -69.47 -80.45 41.16
C ILE A 931 -69.60 -81.18 42.50
N ALA A 932 -69.31 -80.52 43.62
CA ALA A 932 -69.50 -81.13 44.92
C ALA A 932 -71.01 -81.26 45.22
N LEU A 933 -71.45 -82.47 45.58
CA LEU A 933 -72.86 -82.75 45.90
C LEU A 933 -73.40 -81.81 47.01
N SER A 934 -72.54 -81.42 47.95
CA SER A 934 -72.85 -80.45 49.01
C SER A 934 -73.20 -79.04 48.53
N ASP A 935 -72.71 -78.66 47.35
CA ASP A 935 -72.87 -77.32 46.78
C ASP A 935 -74.11 -77.30 45.85
N LEU A 936 -74.41 -78.44 45.19
CA LEU A 936 -75.66 -78.68 44.47
C LEU A 936 -76.89 -78.66 45.41
N LEU A 937 -76.77 -79.24 46.60
CA LEU A 937 -77.84 -79.31 47.61
C LEU A 937 -78.12 -77.98 48.31
N ARG A 938 -77.15 -77.06 48.36
CA ARG A 938 -77.32 -75.71 48.97
C ARG A 938 -77.94 -74.68 48.02
N GLY A 939 -78.38 -75.10 46.83
CA GLY A 939 -78.87 -74.17 45.79
C GLY A 939 -77.78 -73.24 45.24
N GLN A 940 -76.50 -73.53 45.52
CA GLN A 940 -75.35 -72.76 45.05
C GLN A 940 -74.34 -73.68 44.32
N PRO A 941 -74.74 -74.37 43.22
CA PRO A 941 -73.87 -75.32 42.50
C PRO A 941 -72.61 -74.68 41.89
N LEU A 942 -72.52 -73.35 41.93
CA LEU A 942 -71.47 -72.52 41.35
C LEU A 942 -70.68 -71.74 42.42
N ALA A 943 -70.83 -72.07 43.72
CA ALA A 943 -70.13 -71.39 44.82
C ALA A 943 -68.61 -71.61 44.81
N LYS A 944 -68.13 -72.68 44.16
CA LYS A 944 -66.71 -72.94 43.91
C LYS A 944 -66.43 -72.88 42.41
N PRO A 945 -65.27 -72.35 41.99
CA PRO A 945 -64.92 -72.27 40.57
C PRO A 945 -64.87 -73.68 39.95
N LEU A 946 -65.64 -73.87 38.88
CA LEU A 946 -65.73 -75.15 38.15
C LEU A 946 -64.51 -75.29 37.23
N THR A 947 -63.86 -76.45 37.23
CA THR A 947 -62.75 -76.74 36.31
C THR A 947 -63.26 -77.07 34.91
N LEU A 948 -62.72 -76.40 33.90
CA LEU A 948 -63.07 -76.61 32.49
C LEU A 948 -62.60 -78.02 32.02
N PRO A 949 -63.46 -78.87 31.44
CA PRO A 949 -63.04 -80.17 30.92
C PRO A 949 -62.01 -80.05 29.79
N SER A 950 -61.08 -81.01 29.73
CA SER A 950 -60.20 -81.17 28.57
C SER A 950 -61.01 -81.40 27.28
N ASP A 951 -60.50 -80.93 26.14
CA ASP A 951 -61.12 -80.99 24.80
C ASP A 951 -62.40 -80.16 24.61
N THR A 952 -62.70 -79.23 25.52
CA THR A 952 -63.77 -78.24 25.31
C THR A 952 -63.46 -77.39 24.07
N ARG A 953 -64.35 -77.41 23.06
CA ARG A 953 -64.21 -76.58 21.84
C ARG A 953 -64.37 -75.11 22.17
N ILE A 954 -63.48 -74.29 21.63
CA ILE A 954 -63.41 -72.84 21.87
C ILE A 954 -63.42 -72.13 20.51
N ASP A 955 -64.38 -71.24 20.32
CA ASP A 955 -64.41 -70.25 19.24
C ASP A 955 -64.50 -68.88 19.91
N LEU A 956 -63.40 -68.13 19.85
CA LEU A 956 -63.23 -66.92 20.65
C LEU A 956 -62.71 -65.79 19.76
N THR A 957 -63.40 -64.65 19.83
CA THR A 957 -62.87 -63.37 19.38
C THR A 957 -62.32 -62.63 20.59
N LEU A 958 -61.01 -62.37 20.60
CA LEU A 958 -60.33 -61.67 21.69
C LEU A 958 -59.88 -60.30 21.18
N ASP A 959 -60.53 -59.25 21.69
CA ASP A 959 -60.08 -57.87 21.50
C ASP A 959 -59.06 -57.52 22.60
N THR A 960 -57.81 -57.36 22.17
CA THR A 960 -56.74 -56.93 23.07
C THR A 960 -56.16 -55.62 22.57
N SER A 961 -55.71 -54.77 23.49
CA SER A 961 -55.02 -53.54 23.14
C SER A 961 -53.75 -53.37 23.96
N LEU A 962 -52.62 -53.34 23.27
CA LEU A 962 -51.30 -53.14 23.84
C LEU A 962 -50.95 -51.65 23.83
N ASN A 963 -50.34 -51.13 24.91
CA ASN A 963 -49.88 -49.75 24.97
C ASN A 963 -48.57 -49.56 24.19
N PHE A 964 -48.66 -49.62 22.87
CA PHE A 964 -47.53 -49.55 21.97
C PHE A 964 -46.82 -48.18 22.01
N GLY A 965 -47.58 -47.09 22.16
CA GLY A 965 -47.03 -45.74 22.27
C GLY A 965 -46.20 -45.51 23.53
N GLU A 966 -46.50 -46.12 24.67
CA GLU A 966 -45.61 -46.10 25.84
C GLU A 966 -44.35 -46.93 25.62
N LEU A 967 -44.45 -48.11 25.01
CA LEU A 967 -43.29 -48.97 24.72
C LEU A 967 -42.31 -48.27 23.78
N VAL A 968 -42.81 -47.68 22.69
CA VAL A 968 -42.01 -46.93 21.72
C VAL A 968 -41.38 -45.71 22.38
N ARG A 969 -42.12 -44.96 23.20
CA ARG A 969 -41.58 -43.80 23.93
C ARG A 969 -40.55 -44.20 24.98
N ALA A 970 -40.76 -45.30 25.70
CA ALA A 970 -39.82 -45.84 26.68
C ALA A 970 -38.55 -46.34 26.00
N LEU A 971 -38.63 -46.98 24.83
CA LEU A 971 -37.46 -47.34 24.01
C LEU A 971 -36.74 -46.12 23.46
N GLN A 972 -37.47 -45.11 22.98
CA GLN A 972 -36.89 -43.84 22.55
C GLN A 972 -36.26 -43.07 23.72
N GLN A 973 -36.82 -43.17 24.93
CA GLN A 973 -36.30 -42.53 26.13
C GLN A 973 -35.10 -43.29 26.68
N ALA A 974 -35.13 -44.62 26.75
CA ALA A 974 -33.98 -45.45 27.06
C ALA A 974 -32.84 -45.27 26.04
N TRP A 975 -33.17 -45.11 24.75
CA TRP A 975 -32.21 -44.71 23.74
C TRP A 975 -31.64 -43.33 24.07
N ARG A 976 -32.46 -42.31 24.30
CA ARG A 976 -32.02 -40.96 24.72
C ARG A 976 -31.17 -40.96 25.99
N ASP A 977 -31.51 -41.76 26.99
CA ASP A 977 -30.79 -41.87 28.25
C ASP A 977 -29.45 -42.61 28.04
N SER A 978 -29.41 -43.60 27.14
CA SER A 978 -28.17 -44.22 26.67
C SER A 978 -27.26 -43.26 25.88
N LEU A 979 -27.82 -42.17 25.33
CA LEU A 979 -27.02 -41.07 24.73
C LEU A 979 -26.36 -40.19 25.81
N GLY A 980 -26.88 -40.16 27.04
CA GLY A 980 -26.39 -39.30 28.13
C GLY A 980 -25.27 -39.89 28.99
N GLN A 981 -25.05 -41.20 28.96
CA GLN A 981 -24.07 -41.87 29.84
C GLN A 981 -22.66 -42.06 29.25
N ALA A 982 -22.36 -41.50 28.08
CA ALA A 982 -21.04 -41.65 27.44
C ALA A 982 -20.07 -40.47 27.68
N GLN A 983 -20.20 -39.73 28.79
CA GLN A 983 -19.34 -38.58 29.07
C GLN A 983 -19.09 -38.35 30.57
N GLU A 984 -18.49 -39.32 31.26
CA GLU A 984 -17.67 -39.05 32.44
C GLU A 984 -16.40 -39.92 32.41
N PRO A 985 -15.19 -39.33 32.33
CA PRO A 985 -13.95 -40.07 32.59
C PRO A 985 -13.80 -40.27 34.11
N GLY A 986 -13.36 -41.48 34.48
CA GLY A 986 -13.45 -42.03 35.83
C GLY A 986 -12.93 -41.14 36.96
N GLY A 987 -13.75 -41.03 38.01
CA GLY A 987 -13.37 -40.63 39.36
C GLY A 987 -13.51 -41.81 40.31
N SER A 988 -12.40 -42.21 40.91
CA SER A 988 -12.26 -43.26 41.91
C SER A 988 -13.29 -43.17 43.04
N ALA A 989 -13.90 -44.32 43.36
CA ALA A 989 -14.66 -44.52 44.58
C ALA A 989 -13.76 -44.36 45.81
N SER A 990 -14.05 -43.37 46.65
CA SER A 990 -13.65 -43.35 48.06
C SER A 990 -14.89 -43.15 48.92
N VAL A 991 -15.16 -44.18 49.71
CA VAL A 991 -16.13 -44.23 50.80
C VAL A 991 -15.80 -43.15 51.83
N GLN A 992 -16.77 -42.31 52.21
CA GLN A 992 -16.91 -41.82 53.58
C GLN A 992 -18.32 -41.29 53.85
N ALA A 993 -18.89 -41.78 54.95
CA ALA A 993 -20.15 -41.38 55.52
C ALA A 993 -19.99 -40.09 56.36
N GLU A 994 -21.02 -39.25 56.40
CA GLU A 994 -21.80 -38.93 57.62
C GLU A 994 -22.73 -37.69 57.46
N HIS A 995 -23.97 -37.89 57.92
CA HIS A 995 -24.86 -36.95 58.64
C HIS A 995 -25.44 -35.69 57.95
N GLY A 996 -26.79 -35.66 57.83
CA GLY A 996 -27.64 -34.62 57.18
C GLY A 996 -27.90 -33.35 58.02
N PRO A 997 -29.08 -32.68 57.96
CA PRO A 997 -30.29 -32.90 57.15
C PRO A 997 -30.89 -31.63 56.46
N LEU A 998 -31.92 -31.86 55.63
CA LEU A 998 -33.14 -31.03 55.38
C LEU A 998 -33.04 -29.48 55.35
N ALA A 999 -33.39 -28.85 54.21
CA ALA A 999 -34.75 -28.33 53.95
C ALA A 999 -34.84 -27.19 52.88
N VAL A 1000 -36.02 -27.16 52.24
CA VAL A 1000 -36.77 -26.01 51.69
C VAL A 1000 -36.52 -25.53 50.23
N LYS A 1001 -37.58 -25.76 49.45
CA LYS A 1001 -38.00 -25.08 48.22
C LYS A 1001 -37.93 -23.54 48.32
N GLN A 1002 -37.49 -22.87 47.27
CA GLN A 1002 -38.11 -21.62 46.84
C GLN A 1002 -37.95 -21.41 45.33
N GLU A 1003 -39.09 -21.38 44.64
CA GLU A 1003 -39.27 -20.78 43.32
C GLU A 1003 -38.90 -19.29 43.38
N VAL A 1004 -38.19 -18.78 42.37
CA VAL A 1004 -38.52 -17.50 41.70
C VAL A 1004 -37.96 -17.56 40.27
N LYS A 1005 -38.86 -17.49 39.27
CA LYS A 1005 -38.60 -17.14 37.87
C LYS A 1005 -38.48 -15.60 37.75
N PRO A 1006 -37.76 -15.03 36.77
CA PRO A 1006 -38.12 -15.14 35.34
C PRO A 1006 -37.12 -15.91 34.48
#